data_AF-A0A356V4A8-F1
#
_entry.id   AF-A0A356V4A8-F1
#
_cell.length_a   1.000
_cell.length_b   1.000
_cell.length_c   1.000
_cell.angle_alpha   90.00
_cell.angle_beta   90.00
_cell.angle_gamma   90.00
#
_symmetry.space_group_name_H-M   'P 1'
#
loop_
_entity.id
_entity.type
_entity.pdbx_description
1 polymer ?
#
loop_
_entity_poly.entity_id
_entity_poly.type
_entity_poly.pdbx_seq_one_letter_code
_entity_poly.pdbx_strand_id
1 'polypeptide(L)'
;MTDSNRQKHDALKGLARPLRVTRLGMLAERALRSFWLLWTVLVFGLALLMLGLQDFIAPKAAQIMLLAFGLAAIYGLIYGLRRFRWPSKSEARARLDASLAGHPITALTDTQAVGAQDLASKAVWQAHLARITARLKRAKAAPADLQISRYDPYAFRYMALLLLLVALIFGSVARVASVVEIASGQGGAAQAAAPSWEGWIAPPAYTGKPSLYLNDLPAGDLLVPKGARITVRLYGEAGALTLHETVSGEAGDETGPDAVRHEMTVNQAGILQIDGQGGVGWNIALLPDLSPEVRFDGDLLREASGVMRQPFAAQDDYAVVSGQAEFRLDLANLDRRYGQAAPPEPRENVILDLPLPFAGDRRKFSEDLVDDLSKHPWSGLPVTLTLTVQDAQGQIGNSAAKPMLMPGRRFFAPLAAAVIEQRRDLLWSRQNAARVTQVLRAVTHRPDGFVRNDSAYLMLRVAIRRLESGVAFNMTTELQNEIADALWEIALLFEDGSLADAKQRLKRAQERLSEAMKNGASKDEIAELMDELRDATKDYMNQLAEQQGKDGSENQQQAQKGDTFKFSQQELQALMDRIQELMEEGRMEEAQELMQRMNEMMENLRITEGGQGGEQGEGQQSMQNLKDSLRDQQGLSDEAFRDLQEQFNPDAQAGEGDQNRSNNDGRGQGDGESGQQGGKQGKQSLADRQQALRDELQRQQGALPGAGTAEGDAARQNLDKAGRAMDKAEQALRDDRLAEALDNQAEALEAMREGLRNLNDAIARNEQQQSPGEQGQSMGRDSANARDPLGRSNGGRGQAGSDESLLQGQDVYRRARELLDELRRRSGDQNRPDVELDYLKRLLDRF
;
A
#
# COMPACT_ATOMS: atom_id res chain seq x y z
N MET A 1 100.89 -0.70 -28.03
CA MET A 1 99.87 -0.07 -27.15
C MET A 1 99.46 -1.11 -26.12
N THR A 2 99.70 -0.87 -24.83
CA THR A 2 99.38 -1.81 -23.74
C THR A 2 97.87 -1.92 -23.52
N ASP A 3 97.36 -3.09 -23.10
CA ASP A 3 95.93 -3.35 -22.86
C ASP A 3 95.25 -2.30 -21.95
N SER A 4 96.02 -1.72 -21.02
CA SER A 4 95.58 -0.63 -20.16
C SER A 4 95.12 0.63 -20.92
N ASN A 5 95.78 1.00 -22.01
CA ASN A 5 95.41 2.19 -22.79
C ASN A 5 94.14 1.99 -23.63
N ARG A 6 93.86 0.74 -24.04
CA ARG A 6 92.63 0.37 -24.76
C ARG A 6 91.42 0.42 -23.83
N GLN A 7 91.57 -0.14 -22.63
CA GLN A 7 90.54 -0.10 -21.58
C GLN A 7 90.20 1.34 -21.15
N LYS A 8 91.18 2.24 -21.07
CA LYS A 8 90.96 3.68 -20.82
C LYS A 8 90.11 4.34 -21.91
N HIS A 9 90.42 4.09 -23.18
CA HIS A 9 89.68 4.68 -24.31
C HIS A 9 88.24 4.17 -24.40
N ASP A 10 88.02 2.88 -24.18
CA ASP A 10 86.68 2.29 -24.24
C ASP A 10 85.80 2.76 -23.07
N ALA A 11 86.37 2.91 -21.86
CA ALA A 11 85.68 3.46 -20.72
C ALA A 11 85.25 4.93 -20.95
N LEU A 12 86.10 5.76 -21.57
CA LEU A 12 85.78 7.15 -21.90
C LEU A 12 84.74 7.28 -23.01
N LYS A 13 84.71 6.36 -24.00
CA LYS A 13 83.65 6.32 -25.03
C LYS A 13 82.28 6.00 -24.44
N GLY A 14 82.22 5.11 -23.44
CA GLY A 14 80.97 4.77 -22.73
C GLY A 14 80.30 5.94 -22.00
N LEU A 15 81.06 6.99 -21.68
CA LEU A 15 80.56 8.19 -21.01
C LEU A 15 79.86 9.21 -21.93
N ALA A 16 79.86 9.01 -23.25
CA ALA A 16 79.29 9.98 -24.19
C ALA A 16 77.81 10.28 -23.91
N ARG A 17 77.01 9.26 -23.55
CA ARG A 17 75.59 9.42 -23.23
C ARG A 17 75.36 10.09 -21.86
N PRO A 18 75.95 9.63 -20.74
CA PRO A 18 75.89 10.34 -19.46
C PRO A 18 76.34 11.81 -19.53
N LEU A 19 77.38 12.11 -20.31
CA LEU A 19 77.87 13.48 -20.50
C LEU A 19 76.88 14.36 -21.28
N ARG A 20 76.25 13.83 -22.33
CA ARG A 20 75.21 14.56 -23.07
C ARG A 20 74.00 14.85 -22.19
N VAL A 21 73.54 13.87 -21.42
CA VAL A 21 72.41 14.05 -20.47
C VAL A 21 72.77 15.05 -19.38
N THR A 22 73.97 14.96 -18.80
CA THR A 22 74.45 15.94 -17.80
C THR A 22 74.50 17.36 -18.38
N ARG A 23 74.97 17.51 -19.62
CA ARG A 23 75.03 18.81 -20.30
C ARG A 23 73.64 19.36 -20.60
N LEU A 24 72.69 18.52 -21.02
CA LEU A 24 71.29 18.91 -21.21
C LEU A 24 70.63 19.30 -19.89
N GLY A 25 70.90 18.57 -18.81
CA GLY A 25 70.46 18.93 -17.46
C GLY A 25 70.99 20.30 -17.01
N MET A 26 72.27 20.57 -17.25
CA MET A 26 72.87 21.88 -16.97
C MET A 26 72.29 23.00 -17.83
N LEU A 27 71.95 22.71 -19.09
CA LEU A 27 71.29 23.66 -19.98
C LEU A 27 69.90 24.01 -19.44
N ALA A 28 69.10 23.00 -19.06
CA ALA A 28 67.79 23.18 -18.47
C ALA A 28 67.87 23.99 -17.16
N GLU A 29 68.80 23.64 -16.26
CA GLU A 29 69.07 24.38 -15.02
C GLU A 29 69.39 25.86 -15.29
N ARG A 30 70.30 26.15 -16.23
CA ARG A 30 70.68 27.52 -16.56
C ARG A 30 69.57 28.29 -17.27
N ALA A 31 68.80 27.64 -18.15
CA ALA A 31 67.67 28.26 -18.82
C ALA A 31 66.58 28.62 -17.80
N LEU A 32 66.24 27.69 -16.92
CA LEU A 32 65.22 27.87 -15.90
C LEU A 32 65.60 28.98 -14.90
N ARG A 33 66.88 29.06 -14.51
CA ARG A 33 67.40 30.13 -13.63
C ARG A 33 67.57 31.49 -14.31
N SER A 34 67.83 31.53 -15.61
CA SER A 34 68.07 32.80 -16.32
C SER A 34 66.76 33.42 -16.80
N PHE A 35 65.82 32.60 -17.26
CA PHE A 35 64.56 33.07 -17.87
C PHE A 35 63.35 33.02 -16.91
N TRP A 36 63.55 32.77 -15.61
CA TRP A 36 62.44 32.67 -14.65
C TRP A 36 61.53 33.90 -14.67
N LEU A 37 62.09 35.11 -14.76
CA LEU A 37 61.33 36.36 -14.78
C LEU A 37 60.45 36.47 -16.03
N LEU A 38 60.97 36.07 -17.20
CA LEU A 38 60.23 36.05 -18.45
C LEU A 38 59.03 35.10 -18.37
N TRP A 39 59.24 33.86 -17.93
CA TRP A 39 58.18 32.87 -17.83
C TRP A 39 57.09 33.30 -16.83
N THR A 40 57.48 33.87 -15.68
CA THR A 40 56.51 34.37 -14.70
C THR A 40 55.64 35.49 -15.28
N VAL A 41 56.24 36.47 -15.97
CA VAL A 41 55.49 37.58 -16.58
C VAL A 41 54.54 37.09 -17.67
N LEU A 42 54.99 36.17 -18.52
CA LEU A 42 54.15 35.59 -19.58
C LEU A 42 52.97 34.80 -19.02
N VAL A 43 53.21 33.94 -18.02
CA VAL A 43 52.15 33.14 -17.40
C VAL A 43 51.15 34.03 -16.65
N PHE A 44 51.64 35.03 -15.93
CA PHE A 44 50.78 35.97 -15.20
C PHE A 44 49.94 36.82 -16.16
N GLY A 45 50.54 37.37 -17.21
CA GLY A 45 49.83 38.12 -18.24
C GLY A 45 48.76 37.27 -18.94
N LEU A 46 49.10 36.04 -19.33
CA LEU A 46 48.15 35.11 -19.93
C LEU A 46 46.96 34.82 -19.00
N ALA A 47 47.21 34.59 -17.71
CA ALA A 47 46.16 34.33 -16.73
C ALA A 47 45.18 35.51 -16.62
N LEU A 48 45.68 36.75 -16.56
CA LEU A 48 44.84 37.95 -16.50
C LEU A 48 43.99 38.13 -17.77
N LEU A 49 44.57 37.83 -18.93
CA LEU A 49 43.87 37.89 -20.22
C LEU A 49 42.75 36.84 -20.31
N MET A 50 43.00 35.62 -19.84
CA MET A 50 42.00 34.54 -19.81
C MET A 50 40.86 34.82 -18.83
N LEU A 51 41.14 35.54 -17.74
CA LEU A 51 40.11 36.01 -16.80
C LEU A 51 39.28 37.18 -17.36
N GLY A 52 39.71 37.81 -18.46
CA GLY A 52 39.02 38.94 -19.08
C GLY A 52 39.18 40.26 -18.32
N LEU A 53 40.30 40.46 -17.59
CA LEU A 53 40.54 41.72 -16.87
C LEU A 53 40.52 42.93 -17.81
N GLN A 54 40.90 42.74 -19.07
CA GLN A 54 40.86 43.76 -20.12
C GLN A 54 39.45 44.27 -20.43
N ASP A 55 38.40 43.46 -20.21
CA ASP A 55 37.02 43.81 -20.53
C ASP A 55 36.38 44.69 -19.42
N PHE A 56 36.94 44.66 -18.22
CA PHE A 56 36.45 45.41 -17.05
C PHE A 56 37.09 46.80 -16.88
N ILE A 57 38.14 47.09 -17.64
CA ILE A 57 38.87 48.36 -17.55
C ILE A 57 38.71 49.17 -18.83
N ALA A 58 38.86 50.49 -18.72
CA ALA A 58 38.78 51.36 -19.89
C ALA A 58 39.76 50.91 -20.99
N PRO A 59 39.41 50.98 -22.29
CA PRO A 59 40.24 50.48 -23.38
C PRO A 59 41.67 51.05 -23.39
N LYS A 60 41.83 52.34 -23.03
CA LYS A 60 43.15 52.98 -22.89
C LYS A 60 43.97 52.38 -21.74
N ALA A 61 43.33 52.02 -20.63
CA ALA A 61 44.00 51.36 -19.50
C ALA A 61 44.43 49.94 -19.86
N ALA A 62 43.60 49.20 -20.63
CA ALA A 62 43.97 47.89 -21.16
C ALA A 62 45.18 47.96 -22.10
N GLN A 63 45.23 48.96 -23.00
CA GLN A 63 46.39 49.19 -23.86
C GLN A 63 47.67 49.52 -23.07
N ILE A 64 47.57 50.37 -22.04
CA ILE A 64 48.70 50.69 -21.15
C ILE A 64 49.18 49.43 -20.40
N MET A 65 48.25 48.62 -19.90
CA MET A 65 48.57 47.38 -19.21
C MET A 65 49.28 46.39 -20.15
N LEU A 66 48.78 46.22 -21.38
CA LEU A 66 49.39 45.36 -22.40
C LEU A 66 50.81 45.83 -22.74
N LEU A 67 51.01 47.15 -22.91
CA LEU A 67 52.32 47.75 -23.14
C LEU A 67 53.27 47.47 -21.97
N ALA A 68 52.80 47.64 -20.73
CA ALA A 68 53.59 47.38 -19.52
C ALA A 68 54.01 45.90 -19.42
N PHE A 69 53.10 44.96 -19.72
CA PHE A 69 53.43 43.52 -19.79
C PHE A 69 54.44 43.21 -20.89
N GLY A 70 54.28 43.83 -22.07
CA GLY A 70 55.23 43.70 -23.17
C GLY A 70 56.63 44.18 -22.80
N LEU A 71 56.75 45.34 -22.16
CA LEU A 71 58.02 45.88 -21.68
C LEU A 71 58.65 45.01 -20.59
N ALA A 72 57.85 44.49 -19.65
CA ALA A 72 58.32 43.57 -18.62
C ALA A 72 58.83 42.24 -19.20
N ALA A 73 58.15 41.71 -20.23
CA ALA A 73 58.60 40.52 -20.95
C ALA A 73 59.91 40.78 -21.71
N ILE A 74 60.04 41.92 -22.41
CA ILE A 74 61.29 42.32 -23.07
C ILE A 74 62.44 42.45 -22.05
N TYR A 75 62.18 43.09 -20.91
CA TYR A 75 63.17 43.18 -19.83
C TYR A 75 63.58 41.80 -19.32
N GLY A 76 62.61 40.91 -19.06
CA GLY A 76 62.86 39.53 -18.64
C GLY A 76 63.69 38.74 -19.65
N LEU A 77 63.44 38.95 -20.95
CA LEU A 77 64.21 38.35 -22.04
C LEU A 77 65.66 38.85 -22.06
N ILE A 78 65.87 40.17 -21.99
CA ILE A 78 67.21 40.78 -21.96
C ILE A 78 67.97 40.33 -20.71
N TYR A 79 67.31 40.32 -19.55
CA TYR A 79 67.87 39.83 -18.30
C TYR A 79 68.32 38.37 -18.42
N GLY A 80 67.46 37.51 -18.98
CA GLY A 80 67.76 36.10 -19.19
C GLY A 80 68.93 35.89 -20.16
N LEU A 81 68.92 36.57 -21.31
CA LEU A 81 70.01 36.50 -22.29
C LEU A 81 71.37 36.95 -21.72
N ARG A 82 71.39 38.00 -20.88
CA ARG A 82 72.62 38.49 -20.24
C ARG A 82 73.17 37.52 -19.18
N ARG A 83 72.30 36.81 -18.47
CA ARG A 83 72.68 35.86 -17.41
C ARG A 83 72.95 34.45 -17.94
N PHE A 84 72.39 34.11 -19.11
CA PHE A 84 72.51 32.78 -19.68
C PHE A 84 73.92 32.52 -20.21
N ARG A 85 74.58 31.49 -19.65
CA ARG A 85 75.89 31.02 -20.10
C ARG A 85 75.78 29.60 -20.62
N TRP A 86 76.22 29.36 -21.84
CA TRP A 86 76.15 28.02 -22.42
C TRP A 86 77.06 27.03 -21.67
N PRO A 87 76.56 25.85 -21.22
CA PRO A 87 77.39 24.88 -20.51
C PRO A 87 78.43 24.27 -21.46
N SER A 88 79.70 24.43 -21.08
CA SER A 88 80.82 23.90 -21.86
C SER A 88 80.94 22.39 -21.69
N LYS A 89 81.61 21.71 -22.64
CA LYS A 89 81.84 20.27 -22.54
C LYS A 89 82.76 19.92 -21.35
N SER A 90 83.68 20.81 -20.97
CA SER A 90 84.57 20.63 -19.82
C SER A 90 83.81 20.76 -18.50
N GLU A 91 82.90 21.74 -18.37
CA GLU A 91 82.04 21.90 -17.19
C GLU A 91 81.14 20.68 -16.96
N ALA A 92 80.53 20.14 -18.02
CA ALA A 92 79.71 18.94 -17.92
C ALA A 92 80.53 17.70 -17.51
N ARG A 93 81.79 17.60 -17.96
CA ARG A 93 82.72 16.54 -17.52
C ARG A 93 83.08 16.72 -16.05
N ALA A 94 83.46 17.92 -15.63
CA ALA A 94 83.81 18.22 -14.25
C ALA A 94 82.63 17.94 -13.29
N ARG A 95 81.40 18.31 -13.69
CA ARG A 95 80.19 18.05 -12.89
C ARG A 95 79.84 16.56 -12.82
N LEU A 96 79.95 15.83 -13.93
CA LEU A 96 79.76 14.38 -13.93
C LEU A 96 80.82 13.70 -13.04
N ASP A 97 82.06 14.17 -13.11
CA ASP A 97 83.15 13.61 -12.32
C ASP A 97 82.98 13.86 -10.82
N ALA A 98 82.58 15.09 -10.45
CA ALA A 98 82.28 15.45 -9.07
C ALA A 98 81.10 14.68 -8.47
N SER A 99 80.18 14.19 -9.31
CA SER A 99 79.06 13.35 -8.85
C SER A 99 79.46 11.89 -8.55
N LEU A 100 80.67 11.48 -8.92
CA LEU A 100 81.18 10.12 -8.74
C LEU A 100 82.26 10.08 -7.65
N ALA A 101 82.16 9.11 -6.75
CA ALA A 101 83.12 8.97 -5.66
C ALA A 101 84.55 8.72 -6.19
N GLY A 102 85.48 9.61 -5.83
CA GLY A 102 86.90 9.50 -6.18
C GLY A 102 87.29 10.05 -7.55
N HIS A 103 86.48 10.95 -8.15
CA HIS A 103 86.79 11.69 -9.38
C HIS A 103 87.38 10.80 -10.50
N PRO A 104 86.64 9.75 -10.93
CA PRO A 104 87.14 8.71 -11.81
C PRO A 104 87.55 9.20 -13.21
N ILE A 105 86.94 10.26 -13.75
CA ILE A 105 87.32 10.86 -15.03
C ILE A 105 88.66 11.56 -14.89
N THR A 106 88.86 12.34 -13.82
CA THR A 106 90.13 13.00 -13.51
C THR A 106 91.24 11.96 -13.28
N ALA A 107 90.97 10.93 -12.47
CA ALA A 107 91.93 9.86 -12.16
C ALA A 107 92.36 9.03 -13.39
N LEU A 108 91.48 8.86 -14.39
CA LEU A 108 91.83 8.16 -15.64
C LEU A 108 92.71 8.99 -16.57
N THR A 109 92.55 10.32 -16.52
CA THR A 109 93.38 11.29 -17.23
C THR A 109 94.67 11.65 -16.47
N ASP A 110 94.80 11.21 -15.23
CA ASP A 110 95.96 11.48 -14.39
C ASP A 110 97.13 10.52 -14.65
N THR A 111 98.33 10.96 -14.29
CA THR A 111 99.59 10.23 -14.45
C THR A 111 100.29 10.08 -13.11
N GLN A 112 100.79 8.88 -12.81
CA GLN A 112 101.47 8.59 -11.55
C GLN A 112 102.73 9.48 -11.38
N ALA A 113 102.73 10.36 -10.37
CA ALA A 113 103.83 11.29 -10.12
C ALA A 113 105.06 10.66 -9.43
N VAL A 114 104.86 9.63 -8.59
CA VAL A 114 105.93 9.00 -7.77
C VAL A 114 105.88 7.47 -7.91
N GLY A 115 107.04 6.81 -8.01
CA GLY A 115 107.14 5.35 -8.12
C GLY A 115 106.93 4.80 -9.54
N ALA A 116 107.00 5.65 -10.57
CA ALA A 116 106.79 5.27 -11.97
C ALA A 116 107.88 4.33 -12.55
N GLN A 117 108.96 4.04 -11.83
CA GLN A 117 109.96 3.04 -12.21
C GLN A 117 109.87 1.75 -11.37
N ASP A 118 109.18 1.78 -10.23
CA ASP A 118 108.98 0.61 -9.36
C ASP A 118 107.84 -0.28 -9.87
N LEU A 119 108.10 -1.59 -9.99
CA LEU A 119 107.15 -2.58 -10.48
C LEU A 119 105.98 -2.77 -9.50
N ALA A 120 106.23 -2.72 -8.19
CA ALA A 120 105.18 -2.89 -7.18
C ALA A 120 104.21 -1.70 -7.17
N SER A 121 104.74 -0.48 -7.20
CA SER A 121 103.94 0.75 -7.30
C SER A 121 103.10 0.82 -8.59
N LYS A 122 103.65 0.38 -9.73
CA LYS A 122 102.90 0.27 -11.00
C LYS A 122 101.73 -0.70 -10.89
N ALA A 123 101.93 -1.85 -10.23
CA ALA A 123 100.87 -2.85 -10.07
C ALA A 123 99.70 -2.31 -9.24
N VAL A 124 99.98 -1.58 -8.15
CA VAL A 124 98.93 -0.93 -7.33
C VAL A 124 98.19 0.15 -8.13
N TRP A 125 98.90 0.98 -8.90
CA TRP A 125 98.28 2.00 -9.75
C TRP A 125 97.39 1.37 -10.84
N GLN A 126 97.83 0.29 -11.47
CA GLN A 126 97.02 -0.46 -12.44
C GLN A 126 95.77 -1.06 -11.80
N ALA A 127 95.89 -1.63 -10.59
CA ALA A 127 94.74 -2.15 -9.85
C ALA A 127 93.75 -1.04 -9.43
N HIS A 128 94.23 0.17 -9.14
CA HIS A 128 93.40 1.34 -8.88
C HIS A 128 92.66 1.79 -10.15
N LEU A 129 93.35 1.89 -11.29
CA LEU A 129 92.73 2.22 -12.58
C LEU A 129 91.70 1.16 -13.01
N ALA A 130 91.96 -0.13 -12.77
CA ALA A 130 91.00 -1.21 -13.03
C ALA A 130 89.72 -1.06 -12.16
N ARG A 131 89.87 -0.72 -10.87
CA ARG A 131 88.73 -0.44 -9.98
C ARG A 131 87.93 0.78 -10.43
N ILE A 132 88.61 1.84 -10.87
CA ILE A 132 87.98 3.08 -11.34
C ILE A 132 87.23 2.86 -12.67
N THR A 133 87.83 2.16 -13.64
CA THR A 133 87.17 1.85 -14.92
C THR A 133 85.91 0.99 -14.72
N ALA A 134 85.93 0.02 -13.79
CA ALA A 134 84.75 -0.76 -13.45
C ALA A 134 83.61 0.09 -12.86
N ARG A 135 83.94 1.11 -12.04
CA ARG A 135 82.96 2.07 -11.51
C ARG A 135 82.42 2.99 -12.60
N LEU A 136 83.28 3.43 -13.53
CA LEU A 136 82.92 4.31 -14.64
C LEU A 136 81.89 3.68 -15.58
N LYS A 137 81.96 2.36 -15.79
CA LYS A 137 80.94 1.61 -16.57
C LYS A 137 79.54 1.69 -15.98
N ARG A 138 79.40 1.96 -14.67
CA ARG A 138 78.12 2.11 -13.96
C ARG A 138 77.76 3.58 -13.69
N ALA A 139 78.53 4.54 -14.21
CA ALA A 139 78.29 5.96 -13.99
C ALA A 139 76.96 6.40 -14.64
N LYS A 140 76.09 7.02 -13.85
CA LYS A 140 74.86 7.67 -14.32
C LYS A 140 75.13 9.16 -14.53
N ALA A 141 74.28 9.82 -15.32
CA ALA A 141 74.36 11.27 -15.50
C ALA A 141 74.13 12.00 -14.16
N ALA A 142 74.83 13.11 -13.95
CA ALA A 142 74.60 13.93 -12.76
C ALA A 142 73.21 14.60 -12.86
N PRO A 143 72.39 14.59 -11.79
CA PRO A 143 71.07 15.19 -11.81
C PRO A 143 71.15 16.72 -11.99
N ALA A 144 70.17 17.28 -12.71
CA ALA A 144 70.00 18.72 -12.86
C ALA A 144 69.38 19.29 -11.59
N ASP A 145 69.87 20.45 -11.14
CA ASP A 145 69.27 21.16 -10.01
C ASP A 145 68.28 22.19 -10.52
N LEU A 146 67.01 21.79 -10.60
CA LEU A 146 65.91 22.63 -11.10
C LEU A 146 65.35 23.57 -10.02
N GLN A 147 65.98 23.67 -8.83
CA GLN A 147 65.51 24.56 -7.79
C GLN A 147 65.77 26.03 -8.15
N ILE A 148 64.69 26.82 -8.18
CA ILE A 148 64.70 28.27 -8.48
C ILE A 148 64.44 29.11 -7.21
N SER A 149 64.21 28.48 -6.05
CA SER A 149 63.76 29.19 -4.82
C SER A 149 64.70 30.31 -4.37
N ARG A 150 65.99 30.26 -4.72
CA ARG A 150 66.97 31.33 -4.43
C ARG A 150 66.81 32.57 -5.33
N TYR A 151 66.21 32.41 -6.51
CA TYR A 151 66.02 33.49 -7.49
C TYR A 151 64.63 34.12 -7.40
N ASP A 152 63.66 33.42 -6.79
CA ASP A 152 62.30 33.90 -6.53
C ASP A 152 61.97 33.79 -5.03
N PRO A 153 62.49 34.69 -4.18
CA PRO A 153 62.29 34.65 -2.73
C PRO A 153 60.84 34.91 -2.31
N TYR A 154 60.07 35.63 -3.12
CA TYR A 154 58.66 35.97 -2.87
C TYR A 154 57.68 35.01 -3.54
N ALA A 155 58.16 33.96 -4.21
CA ALA A 155 57.33 32.95 -4.86
C ALA A 155 56.36 33.49 -5.93
N PHE A 156 56.73 34.56 -6.65
CA PHE A 156 55.90 35.17 -7.70
C PHE A 156 55.49 34.17 -8.80
N ARG A 157 56.34 33.16 -9.07
CA ARG A 157 56.00 32.09 -10.02
C ARG A 157 54.79 31.25 -9.60
N TYR A 158 54.62 31.01 -8.30
CA TYR A 158 53.50 30.24 -7.78
C TYR A 158 52.22 31.07 -7.79
N MET A 159 52.31 32.39 -7.57
CA MET A 159 51.19 33.31 -7.75
C MET A 159 50.72 33.33 -9.22
N ALA A 160 51.65 33.40 -10.18
CA ALA A 160 51.32 33.33 -11.60
C ALA A 160 50.67 31.98 -11.99
N LEU A 161 51.18 30.85 -11.46
CA LEU A 161 50.59 29.53 -11.69
C LEU A 161 49.21 29.38 -11.04
N LEU A 162 49.02 29.91 -9.83
CA LEU A 162 47.73 29.89 -9.14
C LEU A 162 46.69 30.70 -9.91
N LEU A 163 47.05 31.89 -10.38
CA LEU A 163 46.17 32.70 -11.23
C LEU A 163 45.87 32.01 -12.56
N LEU A 164 46.85 31.34 -13.17
CA LEU A 164 46.61 30.54 -14.38
C LEU A 164 45.61 29.41 -14.10
N LEU A 165 45.71 28.74 -12.95
CA LEU A 165 44.78 27.66 -12.58
C LEU A 165 43.37 28.20 -12.34
N VAL A 166 43.23 29.34 -11.66
CA VAL A 166 41.94 30.03 -11.53
C VAL A 166 41.40 30.43 -12.91
N ALA A 167 42.26 30.95 -13.79
CA ALA A 167 41.89 31.32 -15.15
C ALA A 167 41.50 30.12 -16.03
N LEU A 168 42.02 28.92 -15.78
CA LEU A 168 41.63 27.71 -16.48
C LEU A 168 40.26 27.18 -16.02
N ILE A 169 39.90 27.39 -14.75
CA ILE A 169 38.61 26.95 -14.18
C ILE A 169 37.50 27.96 -14.50
N PHE A 170 37.79 29.25 -14.32
CA PHE A 170 36.79 30.32 -14.38
C PHE A 170 36.92 31.24 -15.59
N GLY A 171 38.06 31.22 -16.27
CA GLY A 171 38.33 32.05 -17.45
C GLY A 171 38.05 31.32 -18.76
N SER A 172 38.32 32.01 -19.87
CA SER A 172 38.14 31.45 -21.23
C SER A 172 39.32 31.82 -22.11
N VAL A 173 39.84 30.83 -22.86
CA VAL A 173 40.91 31.02 -23.85
C VAL A 173 40.46 31.95 -24.99
N ALA A 174 39.17 31.94 -25.32
CA ALA A 174 38.62 32.79 -26.38
C ALA A 174 38.77 34.29 -26.07
N ARG A 175 38.81 34.68 -24.80
CA ARG A 175 39.03 36.08 -24.38
C ARG A 175 40.45 36.59 -24.67
N VAL A 176 41.41 35.71 -24.93
CA VAL A 176 42.75 36.12 -25.39
C VAL A 176 42.69 36.72 -26.81
N ALA A 177 41.68 36.35 -27.62
CA ALA A 177 41.50 36.91 -28.96
C ALA A 177 41.07 38.39 -28.96
N SER A 178 40.34 38.85 -27.93
CA SER A 178 39.91 40.25 -27.81
C SER A 178 41.08 41.23 -27.64
N VAL A 179 42.26 40.74 -27.26
CA VAL A 179 43.50 41.53 -27.17
C VAL A 179 43.96 42.05 -28.53
N VAL A 180 43.74 41.29 -29.60
CA VAL A 180 44.12 41.70 -30.97
C VAL A 180 43.23 42.85 -31.45
N GLU A 181 41.94 42.82 -31.08
CA GLU A 181 40.96 43.87 -31.40
C GLU A 181 41.19 45.15 -30.59
N ILE A 182 41.56 45.01 -29.31
CA ILE A 182 41.91 46.15 -28.44
C ILE A 182 43.25 46.78 -28.87
N ALA A 183 44.21 45.98 -29.33
CA ALA A 183 45.53 46.46 -29.78
C ALA A 183 45.49 47.15 -31.15
N SER A 184 44.55 46.79 -32.03
CA SER A 184 44.36 47.44 -33.34
C SER A 184 43.57 48.74 -33.28
N GLY A 185 43.01 49.10 -32.10
CA GLY A 185 42.19 50.30 -31.93
C GLY A 185 40.83 50.23 -32.61
N GLN A 186 40.42 49.06 -33.12
CA GLN A 186 39.13 48.80 -33.77
C GLN A 186 38.09 48.24 -32.79
N GLY A 187 38.32 48.35 -31.48
CA GLY A 187 37.36 47.93 -30.47
C GLY A 187 36.14 48.85 -30.46
N GLY A 188 35.05 48.43 -31.11
CA GLY A 188 33.73 49.03 -30.91
C GLY A 188 32.85 49.23 -32.14
N ALA A 189 33.06 48.55 -33.27
CA ALA A 189 31.98 48.35 -34.23
C ALA A 189 31.32 47.00 -33.91
N ALA A 190 30.49 46.98 -32.86
CA ALA A 190 29.47 45.95 -32.80
C ALA A 190 28.68 46.05 -34.11
N GLN A 191 28.67 44.99 -34.91
CA GLN A 191 27.63 44.81 -35.91
C GLN A 191 26.31 45.10 -35.18
N ALA A 192 25.63 46.17 -35.55
CA ALA A 192 24.30 46.46 -35.04
C ALA A 192 23.42 45.26 -35.39
N ALA A 193 23.20 44.37 -34.43
CA ALA A 193 22.17 43.36 -34.54
C ALA A 193 20.85 44.13 -34.74
N ALA A 194 20.08 43.73 -35.75
CA ALA A 194 18.76 44.32 -35.96
C ALA A 194 17.95 44.21 -34.65
N PRO A 195 17.08 45.19 -34.35
CA PRO A 195 16.23 45.12 -33.17
C PRO A 195 15.44 43.80 -33.19
N SER A 196 15.44 43.07 -32.08
CA SER A 196 14.71 41.80 -31.93
C SER A 196 13.98 41.79 -30.59
N TRP A 197 12.90 41.02 -30.50
CA TRP A 197 12.11 40.89 -29.28
C TRP A 197 11.82 39.42 -29.01
N GLU A 198 11.62 39.08 -27.73
CA GLU A 198 11.18 37.76 -27.29
C GLU A 198 10.07 37.91 -26.27
N GLY A 199 8.96 37.18 -26.44
CA GLY A 199 7.83 37.25 -25.52
C GLY A 199 7.36 35.88 -25.06
N TRP A 200 6.91 35.78 -23.81
CA TRP A 200 6.34 34.56 -23.23
C TRP A 200 5.02 34.90 -22.55
N ILE A 201 4.01 34.07 -22.73
CA ILE A 201 2.77 34.08 -21.94
C ILE A 201 2.84 32.87 -21.02
N ALA A 202 2.91 33.11 -19.71
CA ALA A 202 2.85 32.09 -18.69
C ALA A 202 1.44 32.10 -18.07
N PRO A 203 0.58 31.11 -18.38
CA PRO A 203 -0.69 30.93 -17.69
C PRO A 203 -0.47 30.74 -16.17
N PRO A 204 -1.47 31.05 -15.34
CA PRO A 204 -1.38 30.76 -13.91
C PRO A 204 -1.14 29.28 -13.65
N ALA A 205 -0.37 28.97 -12.61
CA ALA A 205 0.03 27.59 -12.29
C ALA A 205 -1.18 26.64 -12.12
N TYR A 206 -2.29 27.14 -11.58
CA TYR A 206 -3.51 26.35 -11.37
C TYR A 206 -4.14 25.85 -12.67
N THR A 207 -3.89 26.52 -13.81
CA THR A 207 -4.47 26.12 -15.09
C THR A 207 -3.83 24.87 -15.70
N GLY A 208 -2.64 24.48 -15.21
CA GLY A 208 -1.86 23.37 -15.76
C GLY A 208 -1.42 23.55 -17.22
N LYS A 209 -1.63 24.73 -17.82
CA LYS A 209 -1.28 25.02 -19.22
C LYS A 209 0.21 25.37 -19.36
N PRO A 210 0.87 24.93 -20.45
CA PRO A 210 2.26 25.28 -20.71
C PRO A 210 2.42 26.77 -21.01
N SER A 211 3.62 27.31 -20.77
CA SER A 211 3.98 28.65 -21.22
C SER A 211 4.03 28.71 -22.75
N LEU A 212 3.38 29.71 -23.34
CA LEU A 212 3.35 29.94 -24.78
C LEU A 212 4.43 30.95 -25.16
N TYR A 213 5.17 30.66 -26.23
CA TYR A 213 6.16 31.59 -26.78
C TYR A 213 5.49 32.49 -27.82
N LEU A 214 5.50 33.81 -27.59
CA LEU A 214 4.79 34.79 -28.43
C LEU A 214 5.32 34.86 -29.87
N ASN A 215 6.61 34.63 -30.07
CA ASN A 215 7.23 34.72 -31.40
C ASN A 215 6.77 33.60 -32.35
N ASP A 216 6.32 32.46 -31.80
CA ASP A 216 5.81 31.32 -32.59
C ASP A 216 4.31 31.47 -32.89
N LEU A 217 3.63 32.43 -32.26
CA LEU A 217 2.18 32.63 -32.40
C LEU A 217 1.88 33.62 -33.54
N PRO A 218 0.92 33.29 -34.44
CA PRO A 218 0.51 34.21 -35.48
C PRO A 218 -0.16 35.47 -34.89
N ALA A 219 -0.10 36.58 -35.64
CA ALA A 219 -0.82 37.80 -35.32
C ALA A 219 -2.34 37.57 -35.35
N GLY A 220 -3.09 38.12 -34.39
CA GLY A 220 -4.56 38.01 -34.35
C GLY A 220 -5.13 37.75 -32.96
N ASP A 221 -6.26 37.05 -32.90
CA ASP A 221 -6.99 36.80 -31.66
C ASP A 221 -6.36 35.67 -30.85
N LEU A 222 -6.08 35.93 -29.57
CA LEU A 222 -5.45 34.99 -28.64
C LEU A 222 -6.28 34.85 -27.37
N LEU A 223 -6.62 33.60 -27.03
CA LEU A 223 -7.35 33.28 -25.79
C LEU A 223 -6.38 33.07 -24.64
N VAL A 224 -6.42 33.95 -23.65
CA VAL A 224 -5.52 33.91 -22.50
C VAL A 224 -6.35 33.83 -21.20
N PRO A 225 -6.03 32.90 -20.27
CA PRO A 225 -6.69 32.85 -18.97
C PRO A 225 -6.47 34.14 -18.17
N LYS A 226 -7.48 34.55 -17.41
CA LYS A 226 -7.34 35.68 -16.47
C LYS A 226 -6.23 35.41 -15.47
N GLY A 227 -5.40 36.42 -15.22
CA GLY A 227 -4.24 36.33 -14.32
C GLY A 227 -2.98 35.74 -14.94
N ALA A 228 -2.97 35.43 -16.24
CA ALA A 228 -1.76 35.01 -16.94
C ALA A 228 -0.73 36.14 -16.96
N ARG A 229 0.55 35.77 -16.87
CA ARG A 229 1.67 36.70 -16.84
C ARG A 229 2.34 36.74 -18.20
N ILE A 230 2.44 37.92 -18.79
CA ILE A 230 3.14 38.14 -20.05
C ILE A 230 4.49 38.78 -19.73
N THR A 231 5.56 38.22 -20.26
CA THR A 231 6.91 38.79 -20.16
C THR A 231 7.44 39.05 -21.56
N VAL A 232 7.78 40.30 -21.86
CA VAL A 232 8.36 40.71 -23.14
C VAL A 232 9.76 41.27 -22.89
N ARG A 233 10.74 40.83 -23.67
CA ARG A 233 12.12 41.33 -23.68
C ARG A 233 12.42 41.97 -25.02
N LEU A 234 12.93 43.18 -24.98
CA LEU A 234 13.27 43.97 -26.16
C LEU A 234 14.79 44.08 -26.25
N TYR A 235 15.37 43.76 -27.40
CA TYR A 235 16.80 43.81 -27.69
C TYR A 235 17.05 44.81 -28.82
N GLY A 236 17.82 45.87 -28.56
CA GLY A 236 18.14 46.89 -29.57
C GLY A 236 18.61 48.21 -28.94
N GLU A 237 18.85 49.23 -29.76
CA GLU A 237 19.04 50.60 -29.28
C GLU A 237 17.76 51.09 -28.58
N ALA A 238 17.90 51.85 -27.49
CA ALA A 238 16.78 52.36 -26.70
C ALA A 238 15.79 53.14 -27.59
N GLY A 239 14.51 52.73 -27.58
CA GLY A 239 13.45 53.31 -28.43
C GLY A 239 13.30 52.72 -29.84
N ALA A 240 14.08 51.71 -30.25
CA ALA A 240 13.91 51.04 -31.55
C ALA A 240 12.69 50.11 -31.63
N LEU A 241 12.20 49.63 -30.48
CA LEU A 241 10.99 48.83 -30.32
C LEU A 241 10.20 49.39 -29.13
N THR A 242 8.89 49.60 -29.29
CA THR A 242 7.99 50.07 -28.22
C THR A 242 6.86 49.08 -28.00
N LEU A 243 6.48 48.88 -26.74
CA LEU A 243 5.41 47.97 -26.35
C LEU A 243 4.16 48.76 -25.98
N HIS A 244 3.07 48.54 -26.70
CA HIS A 244 1.76 49.10 -26.40
C HIS A 244 0.84 48.00 -25.87
N GLU A 245 0.36 48.14 -24.64
CA GLU A 245 -0.51 47.16 -24.00
C GLU A 245 -1.73 47.79 -23.33
N THR A 246 -2.87 47.12 -23.38
CA THR A 246 -4.09 47.53 -22.66
C THR A 246 -4.67 46.43 -21.76
N VAL A 247 -3.93 45.32 -21.59
CA VAL A 247 -4.43 44.10 -20.95
C VAL A 247 -4.26 44.09 -19.42
N SER A 248 -3.31 44.88 -18.91
CA SER A 248 -3.09 45.08 -17.47
C SER A 248 -4.16 45.94 -16.78
N GLY A 249 -4.85 46.81 -17.52
CA GLY A 249 -5.86 47.74 -16.97
C GLY A 249 -5.30 49.04 -16.42
N GLU A 250 -3.97 49.22 -16.48
CA GLU A 250 -3.35 50.51 -16.23
C GLU A 250 -3.46 51.38 -17.49
N ALA A 251 -3.78 52.66 -17.33
CA ALA A 251 -4.09 53.55 -18.44
C ALA A 251 -2.82 53.87 -19.26
N GLY A 252 -2.49 53.00 -20.22
CA GLY A 252 -1.59 53.29 -21.33
C GLY A 252 -0.35 54.08 -20.96
N ASP A 253 0.34 53.72 -19.87
CA ASP A 253 1.68 54.24 -19.67
C ASP A 253 2.54 53.53 -20.71
N GLU A 254 2.97 54.31 -21.71
CA GLU A 254 4.12 53.98 -22.55
C GLU A 254 5.23 53.56 -21.58
N THR A 255 5.38 52.26 -21.35
CA THR A 255 6.40 51.75 -20.44
C THR A 255 7.71 52.22 -21.01
N GLY A 256 8.35 53.16 -20.31
CA GLY A 256 9.34 54.06 -20.90
C GLY A 256 10.42 53.33 -21.71
N PRO A 257 10.98 53.97 -22.74
CA PRO A 257 11.87 53.37 -23.75
C PRO A 257 13.17 52.73 -23.23
N ASP A 258 13.38 52.71 -21.91
CA ASP A 258 14.59 52.28 -21.22
C ASP A 258 14.48 50.90 -20.53
N ALA A 259 13.31 50.27 -20.47
CA ALA A 259 13.15 48.95 -19.84
C ALA A 259 13.38 47.79 -20.83
N VAL A 260 14.48 47.05 -20.67
CA VAL A 260 14.82 45.87 -21.50
C VAL A 260 13.86 44.69 -21.28
N ARG A 261 13.10 44.68 -20.17
CA ARG A 261 12.15 43.62 -19.79
C ARG A 261 10.87 44.24 -19.23
N HIS A 262 9.74 43.87 -19.82
CA HIS A 262 8.39 44.24 -19.38
C HIS A 262 7.68 42.99 -18.85
N GLU A 263 7.01 43.10 -17.71
CA GLU A 263 6.22 42.03 -17.10
C GLU A 263 4.85 42.60 -16.73
N MET A 264 3.79 41.97 -17.22
CA MET A 264 2.40 42.41 -17.06
C MET A 264 1.49 41.22 -16.76
N THR A 265 0.34 41.48 -16.13
CA THR A 265 -0.66 40.47 -15.80
C THR A 265 -1.96 40.76 -16.54
N VAL A 266 -2.53 39.76 -17.20
CA VAL A 266 -3.77 39.91 -17.97
C VAL A 266 -4.97 39.98 -17.03
N ASN A 267 -5.52 41.18 -16.85
CA ASN A 267 -6.69 41.42 -15.99
C ASN A 267 -7.97 41.61 -16.80
N GLN A 268 -7.86 42.13 -18.02
CA GLN A 268 -8.97 42.44 -18.91
C GLN A 268 -8.65 42.08 -20.37
N ALA A 269 -9.69 41.98 -21.20
CA ALA A 269 -9.52 41.84 -22.64
C ALA A 269 -8.94 43.15 -23.22
N GLY A 270 -8.03 43.04 -24.18
CA GLY A 270 -7.29 44.18 -24.70
C GLY A 270 -6.37 43.83 -25.85
N ILE A 271 -5.46 44.74 -26.17
CA ILE A 271 -4.53 44.63 -27.30
C ILE A 271 -3.11 44.62 -26.73
N LEU A 272 -2.27 43.73 -27.27
CA LEU A 272 -0.84 43.70 -27.04
C LEU A 272 -0.15 43.92 -28.39
N GLN A 273 0.56 45.02 -28.55
CA GLN A 273 1.20 45.39 -29.81
C GLN A 273 2.66 45.78 -29.58
N ILE A 274 3.54 45.19 -30.38
CA ILE A 274 4.97 45.55 -30.41
C ILE A 274 5.19 46.37 -31.68
N ASP A 275 5.52 47.64 -31.52
CA ASP A 275 5.76 48.58 -32.61
C ASP A 275 7.26 48.67 -32.94
N GLY A 276 7.60 48.59 -34.22
CA GLY A 276 8.98 48.68 -34.74
C GLY A 276 9.27 47.69 -35.88
N GLN A 277 10.55 47.52 -36.25
CA GLN A 277 10.94 46.61 -37.33
C GLN A 277 10.75 45.15 -36.91
N GLY A 278 9.75 44.46 -37.48
CA GLY A 278 9.35 43.10 -37.06
C GLY A 278 8.26 43.07 -35.98
N GLY A 279 7.51 44.17 -35.81
CA GLY A 279 6.38 44.28 -34.89
C GLY A 279 5.21 43.35 -35.22
N VAL A 280 4.52 42.90 -34.16
CA VAL A 280 3.36 41.99 -34.22
C VAL A 280 2.33 42.45 -33.19
N GLY A 281 1.04 42.28 -33.51
CA GLY A 281 -0.08 42.63 -32.63
C GLY A 281 -1.03 41.47 -32.38
N TRP A 282 -1.53 41.37 -31.15
CA TRP A 282 -2.53 40.39 -30.73
C TRP A 282 -3.72 41.06 -30.04
N ASN A 283 -4.91 40.57 -30.32
CA ASN A 283 -6.12 40.87 -29.56
C ASN A 283 -6.29 39.78 -28.50
N ILE A 284 -6.11 40.14 -27.23
CA ILE A 284 -6.21 39.20 -26.11
C ILE A 284 -7.67 39.13 -25.66
N ALA A 285 -8.29 37.96 -25.88
CA ALA A 285 -9.60 37.60 -25.34
C ALA A 285 -9.43 36.87 -23.99
N LEU A 286 -10.17 37.33 -22.98
CA LEU A 286 -10.09 36.79 -21.62
C LEU A 286 -10.91 35.52 -21.47
N LEU A 287 -10.30 34.42 -21.03
CA LEU A 287 -11.04 33.24 -20.57
C LEU A 287 -11.38 33.44 -19.07
N PRO A 288 -12.66 33.62 -18.70
CA PRO A 288 -13.05 33.71 -17.29
C PRO A 288 -12.90 32.34 -16.62
N ASP A 289 -12.57 32.36 -15.33
CA ASP A 289 -12.53 31.20 -14.46
C ASP A 289 -13.89 31.04 -13.77
N LEU A 290 -14.49 29.85 -13.82
CA LEU A 290 -15.80 29.59 -13.24
C LEU A 290 -15.65 29.11 -11.79
N SER A 291 -16.66 29.34 -10.96
CA SER A 291 -16.63 28.81 -9.59
C SER A 291 -16.91 27.30 -9.60
N PRO A 292 -16.29 26.53 -8.69
CA PRO A 292 -16.46 25.09 -8.64
C PRO A 292 -17.90 24.71 -8.24
N GLU A 293 -18.33 23.51 -8.61
CA GLU A 293 -19.66 22.97 -8.28
C GLU A 293 -19.54 21.67 -7.50
N VAL A 294 -20.36 21.50 -6.46
CA VAL A 294 -20.43 20.27 -5.65
C VAL A 294 -21.87 19.85 -5.41
N ARG A 295 -22.15 18.56 -5.55
CA ARG A 295 -23.48 17.95 -5.37
C ARG A 295 -23.38 16.61 -4.64
N PHE A 296 -24.46 16.22 -3.97
CA PHE A 296 -24.60 14.86 -3.45
C PHE A 296 -24.85 13.87 -4.59
N ASP A 297 -24.20 12.71 -4.54
CA ASP A 297 -24.24 11.69 -5.60
C ASP A 297 -24.88 10.39 -5.10
N GLY A 298 -25.97 10.51 -4.32
CA GLY A 298 -26.69 9.38 -3.75
C GLY A 298 -27.23 9.67 -2.34
N ASP A 299 -27.79 8.62 -1.75
CA ASP A 299 -28.22 8.64 -0.35
C ASP A 299 -27.08 8.34 0.61
N LEU A 300 -27.26 8.77 1.86
CA LEU A 300 -26.33 8.48 2.92
C LEU A 300 -26.41 7.00 3.28
N LEU A 301 -25.28 6.31 3.28
CA LEU A 301 -25.15 4.96 3.82
C LEU A 301 -24.66 5.04 5.26
N ARG A 302 -25.18 4.16 6.10
CA ARG A 302 -24.84 4.04 7.52
C ARG A 302 -24.53 2.57 7.82
N GLU A 303 -23.35 2.34 8.37
CA GLU A 303 -22.93 1.02 8.84
C GLU A 303 -23.42 0.78 10.28
N ALA A 304 -23.55 -0.49 10.69
CA ALA A 304 -23.97 -0.85 12.05
C ALA A 304 -22.96 -0.37 13.10
N SER A 305 -21.69 -0.28 12.70
CA SER A 305 -20.58 0.28 13.49
C SER A 305 -20.80 1.75 13.87
N GLY A 306 -21.62 2.47 13.08
CA GLY A 306 -21.88 3.90 13.20
C GLY A 306 -21.06 4.79 12.25
N VAL A 307 -20.21 4.18 11.40
CA VAL A 307 -19.53 4.85 10.30
C VAL A 307 -20.56 5.29 9.26
N MET A 308 -20.42 6.54 8.79
CA MET A 308 -21.21 7.08 7.69
C MET A 308 -20.44 7.08 6.39
N ARG A 309 -21.17 6.97 5.29
CA ARG A 309 -20.64 7.11 3.94
C ARG A 309 -21.60 7.96 3.11
N GLN A 310 -21.15 9.15 2.72
CA GLN A 310 -21.93 10.06 1.88
C GLN A 310 -21.21 10.26 0.54
N PRO A 311 -21.72 9.65 -0.55
CA PRO A 311 -21.22 9.91 -1.89
C PRO A 311 -21.46 11.36 -2.30
N PHE A 312 -20.45 11.98 -2.91
CA PHE A 312 -20.54 13.32 -3.47
C PHE A 312 -19.79 13.39 -4.80
N ALA A 313 -20.16 14.37 -5.62
CA ALA A 313 -19.49 14.67 -6.88
C ALA A 313 -19.10 16.15 -6.90
N ALA A 314 -17.89 16.44 -7.32
CA ALA A 314 -17.37 17.78 -7.50
C ALA A 314 -16.84 17.98 -8.92
N GLN A 315 -17.05 19.17 -9.48
CA GLN A 315 -16.54 19.55 -10.79
C GLN A 315 -16.05 21.00 -10.83
N ASP A 316 -15.03 21.23 -11.64
CA ASP A 316 -14.39 22.51 -11.88
C ASP A 316 -13.75 22.52 -13.28
N ASP A 317 -13.54 23.68 -13.88
CA ASP A 317 -12.90 23.80 -15.20
C ASP A 317 -11.37 23.55 -15.14
N TYR A 318 -10.72 23.88 -14.03
CA TYR A 318 -9.28 23.65 -13.83
C TYR A 318 -8.95 22.57 -12.80
N ALA A 319 -9.39 22.72 -11.55
CA ALA A 319 -9.28 21.72 -10.50
C ALA A 319 -9.88 22.23 -9.17
N VAL A 320 -10.60 21.33 -8.47
CA VAL A 320 -10.91 21.52 -7.05
C VAL A 320 -9.65 21.29 -6.21
N VAL A 321 -9.35 22.24 -5.31
CA VAL A 321 -8.16 22.23 -4.44
C VAL A 321 -8.47 21.74 -3.04
N SER A 322 -9.62 22.09 -2.48
CA SER A 322 -10.08 21.66 -1.17
C SER A 322 -11.60 21.52 -1.14
N GLY A 323 -12.10 20.74 -0.19
CA GLY A 323 -13.53 20.65 0.08
C GLY A 323 -13.79 20.36 1.53
N GLN A 324 -14.93 20.81 2.02
CA GLN A 324 -15.38 20.67 3.39
C GLN A 324 -16.87 20.32 3.41
N ALA A 325 -17.26 19.51 4.39
CA ALA A 325 -18.62 19.14 4.68
C ALA A 325 -18.98 19.69 6.06
N GLU A 326 -19.95 20.59 6.11
CA GLU A 326 -20.40 21.22 7.34
C GLU A 326 -21.74 20.63 7.79
N PHE A 327 -21.78 20.07 9.00
CA PHE A 327 -23.02 19.70 9.67
C PHE A 327 -23.44 20.80 10.62
N ARG A 328 -24.65 21.31 10.41
CA ARG A 328 -25.29 22.27 11.30
C ARG A 328 -26.50 21.65 11.99
N LEU A 329 -26.61 21.80 13.30
CA LEU A 329 -27.78 21.35 14.06
C LEU A 329 -29.04 22.10 13.61
N ASP A 330 -30.08 21.36 13.27
CA ASP A 330 -31.37 21.94 12.89
C ASP A 330 -32.30 22.00 14.10
N LEU A 331 -32.29 23.16 14.77
CA LEU A 331 -33.13 23.41 15.95
C LEU A 331 -34.62 23.54 15.62
N ALA A 332 -34.99 23.80 14.36
CA ALA A 332 -36.39 24.02 13.97
C ALA A 332 -37.15 22.70 13.85
N ASN A 333 -36.48 21.65 13.37
CA ASN A 333 -37.04 20.31 13.22
C ASN A 333 -36.76 19.38 14.40
N LEU A 334 -36.14 19.88 15.47
CA LEU A 334 -35.82 19.11 16.66
C LEU A 334 -37.01 19.04 17.64
N ASP A 335 -37.33 17.83 18.10
CA ASP A 335 -38.32 17.60 19.14
C ASP A 335 -37.74 17.85 20.55
N ARG A 336 -37.99 19.05 21.08
CA ARG A 336 -37.42 19.55 22.35
C ARG A 336 -38.17 19.07 23.59
N ARG A 337 -38.24 17.75 23.80
CA ARG A 337 -38.83 17.14 24.99
C ARG A 337 -37.76 16.62 25.95
N TYR A 338 -38.15 16.44 27.23
CA TYR A 338 -37.32 15.86 28.27
C TYR A 338 -35.94 16.55 28.42
N GLY A 339 -34.82 15.84 28.21
CA GLY A 339 -33.48 16.41 28.31
C GLY A 339 -33.14 17.44 27.22
N GLN A 340 -33.91 17.51 26.14
CA GLN A 340 -33.71 18.50 25.07
C GLN A 340 -34.57 19.77 25.26
N ALA A 341 -35.36 19.83 26.34
CA ALA A 341 -36.15 21.01 26.69
C ALA A 341 -35.26 22.20 27.07
N ALA A 342 -34.16 21.95 27.80
CA ALA A 342 -33.15 22.96 28.09
C ALA A 342 -32.54 23.51 26.80
N PRO A 343 -32.17 24.81 26.73
CA PRO A 343 -31.43 25.32 25.58
C PRO A 343 -30.07 24.60 25.47
N PRO A 344 -29.66 24.19 24.26
CA PRO A 344 -28.36 23.56 24.08
C PRO A 344 -27.24 24.55 24.42
N GLU A 345 -26.14 24.06 24.96
CA GLU A 345 -24.93 24.88 25.11
C GLU A 345 -24.33 25.20 23.72
N PRO A 346 -23.79 26.43 23.51
CA PRO A 346 -23.16 26.80 22.25
C PRO A 346 -22.02 25.86 21.91
N ARG A 347 -22.02 25.31 20.69
CA ARG A 347 -20.98 24.43 20.15
C ARG A 347 -20.69 24.83 18.72
N GLU A 348 -19.45 24.60 18.28
CA GLU A 348 -19.04 24.79 16.89
C GLU A 348 -19.70 23.74 15.98
N ASN A 349 -19.85 24.10 14.71
CA ASN A 349 -20.37 23.17 13.70
C ASN A 349 -19.34 22.08 13.42
N VAL A 350 -19.81 20.89 13.03
CA VAL A 350 -18.91 19.79 12.67
C VAL A 350 -18.47 20.01 11.24
N ILE A 351 -17.17 20.25 11.04
CA ILE A 351 -16.55 20.43 9.73
C ILE A 351 -15.68 19.20 9.47
N LEU A 352 -15.98 18.49 8.38
CA LEU A 352 -15.17 17.37 7.90
C LEU A 352 -14.51 17.75 6.58
N ASP A 353 -13.28 17.35 6.37
CA ASP A 353 -12.60 17.57 5.09
C ASP A 353 -13.13 16.55 4.06
N LEU A 354 -13.50 17.03 2.87
CA LEU A 354 -13.89 16.18 1.76
C LEU A 354 -12.65 15.49 1.18
N PRO A 355 -12.67 14.16 0.98
CA PRO A 355 -11.56 13.46 0.36
C PRO A 355 -11.38 13.93 -1.08
N LEU A 356 -10.13 14.16 -1.48
CA LEU A 356 -9.78 14.50 -2.85
C LEU A 356 -9.09 13.30 -3.49
N PRO A 357 -9.33 13.04 -4.78
CA PRO A 357 -8.66 11.94 -5.47
C PRO A 357 -7.14 12.16 -5.41
N PHE A 358 -6.44 11.13 -4.92
CA PHE A 358 -4.99 11.15 -4.78
C PHE A 358 -4.29 11.10 -6.14
N ALA A 359 -4.80 10.23 -7.03
CA ALA A 359 -4.38 10.08 -8.41
C ALA A 359 -5.60 10.19 -9.32
N GLY A 360 -5.66 11.22 -10.16
CA GLY A 360 -6.81 11.43 -11.04
C GLY A 360 -6.98 12.88 -11.45
N ASP A 361 -8.01 13.10 -12.28
CA ASP A 361 -8.40 14.42 -12.72
C ASP A 361 -9.26 15.10 -11.65
N ARG A 362 -8.80 16.24 -11.14
CA ARG A 362 -9.52 17.03 -10.12
C ARG A 362 -10.54 18.00 -10.72
N ARG A 363 -10.70 18.00 -12.05
CA ARG A 363 -11.76 18.75 -12.76
C ARG A 363 -13.13 18.11 -12.61
N LYS A 364 -13.20 16.78 -12.46
CA LYS A 364 -14.46 16.08 -12.25
C LYS A 364 -14.23 14.74 -11.58
N PHE A 365 -14.77 14.56 -10.39
CA PHE A 365 -14.66 13.31 -9.65
C PHE A 365 -15.90 13.07 -8.77
N SER A 366 -16.11 11.79 -8.44
CA SER A 366 -17.06 11.36 -7.40
C SER A 366 -16.28 10.57 -6.37
N GLU A 367 -16.47 10.89 -5.10
CA GLU A 367 -15.80 10.26 -3.96
C GLU A 367 -16.78 10.09 -2.79
N ASP A 368 -16.41 9.27 -1.82
CA ASP A 368 -17.22 8.99 -0.64
C ASP A 368 -16.64 9.68 0.61
N LEU A 369 -17.40 10.59 1.20
CA LEU A 369 -17.11 11.12 2.54
C LEU A 369 -17.40 10.05 3.58
N VAL A 370 -16.35 9.54 4.23
CA VAL A 370 -16.45 8.50 5.26
C VAL A 370 -15.92 9.00 6.59
N ASP A 371 -16.75 8.93 7.63
CA ASP A 371 -16.35 9.32 8.99
C ASP A 371 -17.22 8.61 10.06
N ASP A 372 -16.76 8.54 11.30
CA ASP A 372 -17.51 8.03 12.46
C ASP A 372 -17.90 9.16 13.40
N LEU A 373 -19.15 9.62 13.26
CA LEU A 373 -19.74 10.67 14.09
C LEU A 373 -20.52 10.11 15.30
N SER A 374 -20.38 8.82 15.62
CA SER A 374 -21.19 8.14 16.64
C SER A 374 -21.03 8.71 18.05
N LYS A 375 -19.83 9.17 18.39
CA LYS A 375 -19.53 9.78 19.70
C LYS A 375 -20.05 11.22 19.80
N HIS A 376 -20.39 11.85 18.68
CA HIS A 376 -20.79 13.25 18.65
C HIS A 376 -22.12 13.45 19.39
N PRO A 377 -22.32 14.55 20.15
CA PRO A 377 -23.57 14.83 20.86
C PRO A 377 -24.80 14.90 19.96
N TRP A 378 -24.61 15.28 18.69
CA TRP A 378 -25.69 15.39 17.72
C TRP A 378 -26.00 14.07 17.00
N SER A 379 -25.30 12.98 17.33
CA SER A 379 -25.60 11.63 16.84
C SER A 379 -27.08 11.30 17.04
N GLY A 380 -27.76 10.97 15.95
CA GLY A 380 -29.21 10.70 15.93
C GLY A 380 -30.13 11.93 16.00
N LEU A 381 -29.61 13.16 15.96
CA LEU A 381 -30.40 14.39 15.90
C LEU A 381 -30.54 14.91 14.44
N PRO A 382 -31.59 15.67 14.13
CA PRO A 382 -31.74 16.37 12.86
C PRO A 382 -30.63 17.42 12.66
N VAL A 383 -29.90 17.27 11.57
CA VAL A 383 -28.83 18.15 11.12
C VAL A 383 -29.03 18.49 9.64
N THR A 384 -28.44 19.60 9.21
CA THR A 384 -28.35 19.96 7.79
C THR A 384 -26.89 19.83 7.35
N LEU A 385 -26.66 19.08 6.28
CA LEU A 385 -25.35 18.90 5.67
C LEU A 385 -25.21 19.83 4.46
N THR A 386 -24.14 20.62 4.43
CA THR A 386 -23.75 21.47 3.30
C THR A 386 -22.35 21.11 2.89
N LEU A 387 -22.13 20.86 1.60
CA LEU A 387 -20.80 20.64 1.04
C LEU A 387 -20.30 21.95 0.43
N THR A 388 -19.03 22.23 0.67
CA THR A 388 -18.34 23.43 0.20
C THR A 388 -17.05 22.99 -0.48
N VAL A 389 -16.79 23.46 -1.69
CA VAL A 389 -15.54 23.19 -2.43
C VAL A 389 -14.88 24.49 -2.82
N GLN A 390 -13.55 24.47 -2.91
CA GLN A 390 -12.74 25.63 -3.25
C GLN A 390 -11.77 25.30 -4.38
N ASP A 391 -11.65 26.22 -5.34
CA ASP A 391 -10.66 26.15 -6.42
C ASP A 391 -9.31 26.78 -6.01
N ALA A 392 -8.38 26.88 -6.95
CA ALA A 392 -7.07 27.47 -6.70
C ALA A 392 -7.04 29.00 -6.65
N GLN A 393 -8.03 29.69 -7.21
CA GLN A 393 -8.20 31.14 -7.08
C GLN A 393 -8.94 31.54 -5.80
N GLY A 394 -9.40 30.55 -5.04
CA GLY A 394 -10.15 30.73 -3.80
C GLY A 394 -11.64 30.96 -4.01
N GLN A 395 -12.18 30.71 -5.21
CA GLN A 395 -13.62 30.73 -5.45
C GLN A 395 -14.28 29.54 -4.75
N ILE A 396 -15.50 29.75 -4.27
CA ILE A 396 -16.21 28.78 -3.42
C ILE A 396 -17.50 28.34 -4.09
N GLY A 397 -17.69 27.02 -4.18
CA GLY A 397 -18.92 26.36 -4.61
C GLY A 397 -19.62 25.70 -3.43
N ASN A 398 -20.92 25.93 -3.29
CA ASN A 398 -21.73 25.31 -2.22
C ASN A 398 -22.79 24.38 -2.81
N SER A 399 -23.04 23.25 -2.15
CA SER A 399 -24.17 22.38 -2.46
C SER A 399 -25.48 22.96 -1.93
N ALA A 400 -26.61 22.41 -2.40
CA ALA A 400 -27.88 22.55 -1.68
C ALA A 400 -27.75 21.97 -0.26
N ALA A 401 -28.46 22.53 0.71
CA ALA A 401 -28.44 22.05 2.08
C ALA A 401 -29.35 20.80 2.20
N LYS A 402 -28.81 19.65 2.61
CA LYS A 402 -29.55 18.39 2.73
C LYS A 402 -29.94 18.15 4.20
N PRO A 403 -31.25 18.19 4.56
CA PRO A 403 -31.69 17.83 5.90
C PRO A 403 -31.59 16.31 6.09
N MET A 404 -31.08 15.88 7.23
CA MET A 404 -30.86 14.46 7.54
C MET A 404 -30.77 14.22 9.06
N LEU A 405 -30.84 12.97 9.49
CA LEU A 405 -30.47 12.59 10.85
C LEU A 405 -28.99 12.28 10.90
N MET A 406 -28.27 12.87 11.86
CA MET A 406 -26.83 12.62 11.98
C MET A 406 -26.57 11.12 12.17
N PRO A 407 -25.62 10.57 11.39
CA PRO A 407 -25.16 9.21 11.57
C PRO A 407 -24.62 8.94 12.96
N GLY A 408 -24.78 7.69 13.37
CA GLY A 408 -24.22 7.20 14.61
C GLY A 408 -24.70 5.80 14.95
N ARG A 409 -23.91 5.15 15.79
CA ARG A 409 -24.16 3.80 16.30
C ARG A 409 -25.51 3.70 17.02
N ARG A 410 -26.28 2.67 16.67
CA ARG A 410 -27.52 2.31 17.35
C ARG A 410 -27.22 1.35 18.51
N PHE A 411 -27.95 1.52 19.60
CA PHE A 411 -27.87 0.66 20.77
C PHE A 411 -29.19 -0.08 20.89
N PHE A 412 -29.13 -1.41 20.82
CA PHE A 412 -30.30 -2.29 20.84
C PHE A 412 -30.62 -2.76 22.26
N ALA A 413 -29.60 -2.87 23.12
CA ALA A 413 -29.82 -3.22 24.52
C ALA A 413 -30.55 -2.07 25.25
N PRO A 414 -31.73 -2.29 25.86
CA PRO A 414 -32.52 -1.21 26.46
C PRO A 414 -31.77 -0.40 27.52
N LEU A 415 -30.92 -1.06 28.31
CA LEU A 415 -30.07 -0.38 29.30
C LEU A 415 -28.98 0.45 28.62
N ALA A 416 -28.35 -0.04 27.56
CA ALA A 416 -27.34 0.71 26.81
C ALA A 416 -27.96 1.93 26.12
N ALA A 417 -29.13 1.76 25.50
CA ALA A 417 -29.92 2.84 24.90
C ALA A 417 -30.26 3.92 25.94
N ALA A 418 -30.72 3.53 27.13
CA ALA A 418 -31.01 4.48 28.21
C ALA A 418 -29.78 5.25 28.69
N VAL A 419 -28.62 4.58 28.80
CA VAL A 419 -27.33 5.20 29.16
C VAL A 419 -26.87 6.20 28.10
N ILE A 420 -27.02 5.87 26.81
CA ILE A 420 -26.63 6.74 25.70
C ILE A 420 -27.58 7.93 25.55
N GLU A 421 -28.87 7.73 25.77
CA GLU A 421 -29.83 8.84 25.84
C GLU A 421 -29.44 9.82 26.96
N GLN A 422 -29.07 9.29 28.13
CA GLN A 422 -28.60 10.07 29.27
C GLN A 422 -27.27 10.78 28.98
N ARG A 423 -26.35 10.14 28.25
CA ARG A 423 -25.11 10.76 27.77
C ARG A 423 -25.41 11.94 26.84
N ARG A 424 -26.31 11.76 25.86
CA ARG A 424 -26.74 12.80 24.93
C ARG A 424 -27.34 13.98 25.70
N ASP A 425 -28.26 13.71 26.62
CA ASP A 425 -28.91 14.75 27.43
C ASP A 425 -27.89 15.52 28.31
N LEU A 426 -26.89 14.82 28.86
CA LEU A 426 -25.80 15.47 29.60
C LEU A 426 -24.94 16.36 28.70
N LEU A 427 -24.62 15.92 27.49
CA LEU A 427 -23.83 16.69 26.51
C LEU A 427 -24.62 17.87 25.91
N TRP A 428 -25.95 17.74 25.84
CA TRP A 428 -26.85 18.80 25.38
C TRP A 428 -26.78 20.04 26.26
N SER A 429 -26.87 19.84 27.58
CA SER A 429 -26.75 20.90 28.57
C SER A 429 -26.33 20.35 29.93
N ARG A 430 -25.37 21.01 30.61
CA ARG A 430 -24.98 20.66 31.98
C ARG A 430 -26.12 20.79 32.99
N GLN A 431 -27.15 21.58 32.68
CA GLN A 431 -28.36 21.70 33.51
C GLN A 431 -29.10 20.37 33.66
N ASN A 432 -28.93 19.45 32.70
CA ASN A 432 -29.56 18.14 32.73
C ASN A 432 -28.90 17.18 33.72
N ALA A 433 -27.74 17.50 34.30
CA ALA A 433 -26.98 16.59 35.16
C ALA A 433 -27.82 16.02 36.32
N ALA A 434 -28.66 16.84 36.96
CA ALA A 434 -29.54 16.38 38.04
C ALA A 434 -30.59 15.36 37.55
N ARG A 435 -31.23 15.63 36.40
CA ARG A 435 -32.20 14.71 35.78
C ARG A 435 -31.52 13.42 35.34
N VAL A 436 -30.39 13.52 34.64
CA VAL A 436 -29.62 12.37 34.17
C VAL A 436 -29.23 11.47 35.33
N THR A 437 -28.75 12.05 36.44
CA THR A 437 -28.43 11.32 37.67
C THR A 437 -29.67 10.56 38.19
N GLN A 438 -30.82 11.23 38.28
CA GLN A 438 -32.05 10.63 38.78
C GLN A 438 -32.53 9.47 37.89
N VAL A 439 -32.47 9.63 36.56
CA VAL A 439 -32.87 8.59 35.61
C VAL A 439 -31.93 7.39 35.69
N LEU A 440 -30.61 7.60 35.68
CA LEU A 440 -29.64 6.51 35.81
C LEU A 440 -29.81 5.74 37.13
N ARG A 441 -30.10 6.44 38.23
CA ARG A 441 -30.43 5.80 39.53
C ARG A 441 -31.72 5.00 39.47
N ALA A 442 -32.75 5.51 38.81
CA ALA A 442 -34.03 4.83 38.68
C ALA A 442 -33.91 3.54 37.87
N VAL A 443 -33.23 3.60 36.73
CA VAL A 443 -33.01 2.44 35.84
C VAL A 443 -32.12 1.37 36.50
N THR A 444 -31.25 1.77 37.45
CA THR A 444 -30.33 0.86 38.15
C THR A 444 -30.76 0.45 39.56
N HIS A 445 -31.97 0.82 40.00
CA HIS A 445 -32.43 0.62 41.37
C HIS A 445 -32.59 -0.87 41.77
N ARG A 446 -32.92 -1.74 40.82
CA ARG A 446 -33.03 -3.21 41.01
C ARG A 446 -32.30 -3.94 39.87
N PRO A 447 -30.98 -4.14 39.99
CA PRO A 447 -30.18 -4.69 38.91
C PRO A 447 -30.38 -6.20 38.68
N ASP A 448 -30.88 -6.93 39.68
CA ASP A 448 -30.97 -8.39 39.68
C ASP A 448 -31.82 -8.90 38.50
N GLY A 449 -31.24 -9.77 37.67
CA GLY A 449 -31.88 -10.35 36.49
C GLY A 449 -31.97 -9.45 35.25
N PHE A 450 -31.77 -8.14 35.39
CA PHE A 450 -31.80 -7.17 34.29
C PHE A 450 -30.39 -6.81 33.78
N VAL A 451 -29.45 -6.61 34.69
CA VAL A 451 -28.08 -6.24 34.34
C VAL A 451 -27.25 -7.50 34.13
N ARG A 452 -26.73 -7.67 32.91
CA ARG A 452 -26.00 -8.89 32.50
C ARG A 452 -24.48 -8.82 32.71
N ASN A 453 -23.92 -7.62 32.91
CA ASN A 453 -22.48 -7.39 33.07
C ASN A 453 -22.20 -6.63 34.37
N ASP A 454 -21.72 -7.35 35.38
CA ASP A 454 -21.44 -6.80 36.71
C ASP A 454 -20.32 -5.76 36.70
N SER A 455 -19.33 -5.91 35.81
CA SER A 455 -18.24 -4.94 35.68
C SER A 455 -18.73 -3.61 35.10
N ALA A 456 -19.53 -3.67 34.03
CA ALA A 456 -20.16 -2.49 33.45
C ALA A 456 -21.11 -1.81 34.46
N TYR A 457 -21.81 -2.60 35.27
CA TYR A 457 -22.65 -2.10 36.35
C TYR A 457 -21.87 -1.32 37.42
N LEU A 458 -20.73 -1.87 37.88
CA LEU A 458 -19.87 -1.20 38.84
C LEU A 458 -19.30 0.10 38.27
N MET A 459 -18.88 0.10 37.00
CA MET A 459 -18.44 1.31 36.30
C MET A 459 -19.56 2.35 36.23
N LEU A 460 -20.80 1.94 35.94
CA LEU A 460 -21.96 2.83 35.94
C LEU A 460 -22.22 3.43 37.34
N ARG A 461 -22.11 2.65 38.42
CA ARG A 461 -22.23 3.20 39.78
C ARG A 461 -21.15 4.23 40.09
N VAL A 462 -19.92 4.03 39.63
CA VAL A 462 -18.84 5.03 39.78
C VAL A 462 -19.15 6.29 38.99
N ALA A 463 -19.62 6.15 37.74
CA ALA A 463 -20.03 7.28 36.90
C ALA A 463 -21.18 8.09 37.54
N ILE A 464 -22.20 7.40 38.09
CA ILE A 464 -23.31 8.05 38.82
C ILE A 464 -22.79 8.85 40.02
N ARG A 465 -21.89 8.29 40.85
CA ARG A 465 -21.32 9.02 42.00
C ARG A 465 -20.53 10.26 41.58
N ARG A 466 -19.78 10.18 40.48
CA ARG A 466 -19.05 11.33 39.92
C ARG A 466 -20.01 12.40 39.40
N LEU A 467 -21.08 11.98 38.74
CA LEU A 467 -22.15 12.87 38.28
C LEU A 467 -22.85 13.57 39.47
N GLU A 468 -23.15 12.84 40.54
CA GLU A 468 -23.68 13.41 41.80
C GLU A 468 -22.74 14.47 42.40
N SER A 469 -21.43 14.20 42.39
CA SER A 469 -20.43 15.18 42.81
C SER A 469 -20.46 16.43 41.94
N GLY A 470 -20.57 16.29 40.61
CA GLY A 470 -20.69 17.41 39.70
C GLY A 470 -21.98 18.22 39.88
N VAL A 471 -23.08 17.57 40.25
CA VAL A 471 -24.35 18.24 40.61
C VAL A 471 -24.20 19.04 41.91
N ALA A 472 -23.47 18.51 42.90
CA ALA A 472 -23.30 19.15 44.20
C ALA A 472 -22.29 20.31 44.21
N PHE A 473 -21.21 20.20 43.43
CA PHE A 473 -20.08 21.14 43.46
C PHE A 473 -19.93 21.96 42.16
N ASN A 474 -20.98 22.02 41.34
CA ASN A 474 -21.03 22.63 40.01
C ASN A 474 -20.28 21.82 38.92
N MET A 475 -20.92 21.68 37.75
CA MET A 475 -20.44 20.83 36.66
C MET A 475 -19.47 21.60 35.75
N THR A 476 -18.20 21.19 35.73
CA THR A 476 -17.21 21.72 34.78
C THR A 476 -17.31 21.00 33.42
N THR A 477 -16.79 21.63 32.36
CA THR A 477 -16.79 21.05 31.01
C THR A 477 -15.91 19.80 30.94
N GLU A 478 -14.79 19.79 31.65
CA GLU A 478 -13.85 18.66 31.70
C GLU A 478 -14.51 17.43 32.36
N LEU A 479 -15.21 17.65 33.49
CA LEU A 479 -15.90 16.58 34.20
C LEU A 479 -17.10 16.06 33.40
N GLN A 480 -17.83 16.95 32.71
CA GLN A 480 -18.92 16.57 31.81
C GLN A 480 -18.42 15.64 30.70
N ASN A 481 -17.32 16.00 30.04
CA ASN A 481 -16.73 15.20 28.97
C ASN A 481 -16.21 13.85 29.50
N GLU A 482 -15.49 13.83 30.63
CA GLU A 482 -15.01 12.60 31.25
C GLU A 482 -16.17 11.63 31.59
N ILE A 483 -17.26 12.15 32.17
CA ILE A 483 -18.44 11.33 32.47
C ILE A 483 -19.12 10.87 31.19
N ALA A 484 -19.26 11.75 30.18
CA ALA A 484 -19.87 11.39 28.91
C ALA A 484 -19.09 10.28 28.18
N ASP A 485 -17.76 10.32 28.24
CA ASP A 485 -16.89 9.28 27.68
C ASP A 485 -17.02 7.97 28.47
N ALA A 486 -17.05 8.03 29.79
CA ALA A 486 -17.30 6.86 30.62
C ALA A 486 -18.67 6.22 30.31
N LEU A 487 -19.74 7.02 30.17
CA LEU A 487 -21.08 6.53 29.81
C LEU A 487 -21.10 5.87 28.42
N TRP A 488 -20.29 6.37 27.47
CA TRP A 488 -20.12 5.72 26.17
C TRP A 488 -19.51 4.34 26.29
N GLU A 489 -18.36 4.22 26.99
CA GLU A 489 -17.69 2.93 27.20
C GLU A 489 -18.60 1.94 27.95
N ILE A 490 -19.32 2.41 28.97
CA ILE A 490 -20.27 1.61 29.74
C ILE A 490 -21.40 1.10 28.84
N ALA A 491 -21.95 1.96 27.98
CA ALA A 491 -23.00 1.56 27.05
C ALA A 491 -22.50 0.49 26.07
N LEU A 492 -21.28 0.62 25.55
CA LEU A 492 -20.65 -0.42 24.73
C LEU A 492 -20.54 -1.75 25.49
N LEU A 493 -20.14 -1.73 26.76
CA LEU A 493 -20.06 -2.94 27.58
C LEU A 493 -21.43 -3.56 27.88
N PHE A 494 -22.50 -2.77 27.97
CA PHE A 494 -23.86 -3.29 28.10
C PHE A 494 -24.39 -3.84 26.77
N GLU A 495 -24.07 -3.17 25.66
CA GLU A 495 -24.45 -3.56 24.30
C GLU A 495 -23.76 -4.87 23.90
N ASP A 496 -22.44 -4.95 24.09
CA ASP A 496 -21.61 -6.09 23.67
C ASP A 496 -21.52 -7.18 24.76
N GLY A 497 -21.91 -6.89 26.02
CA GLY A 497 -22.04 -7.84 27.13
C GLY A 497 -20.77 -8.63 27.47
N SER A 498 -20.91 -9.72 28.24
CA SER A 498 -19.78 -10.64 28.46
C SER A 498 -19.65 -11.57 27.26
N LEU A 499 -18.52 -11.51 26.55
CA LEU A 499 -18.18 -12.37 25.41
C LEU A 499 -18.09 -13.88 25.75
N ALA A 500 -18.49 -14.32 26.94
CA ALA A 500 -18.19 -15.65 27.46
C ALA A 500 -19.16 -16.76 27.02
N ASP A 501 -20.37 -16.46 26.53
CA ASP A 501 -21.36 -17.48 26.17
C ASP A 501 -21.88 -17.29 24.72
N ALA A 502 -21.59 -18.24 23.83
CA ALA A 502 -22.01 -18.18 22.43
C ALA A 502 -23.53 -18.20 22.27
N LYS A 503 -24.26 -18.85 23.19
CA LYS A 503 -25.74 -18.85 23.18
C LYS A 503 -26.31 -17.45 23.33
N GLN A 504 -25.71 -16.65 24.21
CA GLN A 504 -26.14 -15.28 24.46
C GLN A 504 -25.82 -14.38 23.26
N ARG A 505 -24.69 -14.60 22.58
CA ARG A 505 -24.34 -13.88 21.35
C ARG A 505 -25.36 -14.16 20.25
N LEU A 506 -25.73 -15.43 20.03
CA LEU A 506 -26.74 -15.80 19.04
C LEU A 506 -28.07 -15.11 19.30
N LYS A 507 -28.59 -15.21 20.53
CA LYS A 507 -29.85 -14.54 20.91
C LYS A 507 -29.79 -13.04 20.67
N ARG A 508 -28.64 -12.40 20.93
CA ARG A 508 -28.47 -10.96 20.67
C ARG A 508 -28.48 -10.63 19.19
N ALA A 509 -27.73 -11.36 18.36
CA ALA A 509 -27.71 -11.11 16.92
C ALA A 509 -29.12 -11.23 16.32
N GLN A 510 -29.92 -12.21 16.78
CA GLN A 510 -31.34 -12.35 16.43
C GLN A 510 -32.17 -11.13 16.87
N GLU A 511 -32.04 -10.70 18.13
CA GLU A 511 -32.76 -9.53 18.67
C GLU A 511 -32.41 -8.26 17.87
N ARG A 512 -31.12 -7.98 17.62
CA ARG A 512 -30.63 -6.82 16.85
C ARG A 512 -31.18 -6.80 15.43
N LEU A 513 -31.07 -7.93 14.72
CA LEU A 513 -31.61 -8.07 13.37
C LEU A 513 -33.13 -7.83 13.37
N SER A 514 -33.86 -8.44 14.30
CA SER A 514 -35.32 -8.26 14.40
C SER A 514 -35.73 -6.81 14.64
N GLU A 515 -34.95 -6.07 15.45
CA GLU A 515 -35.21 -4.68 15.76
C GLU A 515 -34.82 -3.74 14.61
N ALA A 516 -33.71 -4.04 13.93
CA ALA A 516 -33.30 -3.35 12.70
C ALA A 516 -34.38 -3.47 11.62
N MET A 517 -34.96 -4.67 11.43
CA MET A 517 -36.07 -4.89 10.51
C MET A 517 -37.31 -4.09 10.89
N LYS A 518 -37.72 -4.11 12.17
CA LYS A 518 -38.89 -3.35 12.66
C LYS A 518 -38.74 -1.85 12.48
N ASN A 519 -37.52 -1.35 12.61
CA ASN A 519 -37.23 0.08 12.53
C ASN A 519 -36.84 0.56 11.13
N GLY A 520 -36.90 -0.29 10.10
CA GLY A 520 -36.59 0.06 8.72
C GLY A 520 -35.12 0.40 8.47
N ALA A 521 -34.21 -0.46 8.94
CA ALA A 521 -32.78 -0.33 8.68
C ALA A 521 -32.42 -0.37 7.18
N SER A 522 -31.25 0.17 6.82
CA SER A 522 -30.74 0.13 5.45
C SER A 522 -30.38 -1.29 5.02
N LYS A 523 -30.37 -1.57 3.70
CA LYS A 523 -30.02 -2.90 3.18
C LYS A 523 -28.62 -3.36 3.62
N ASP A 524 -27.67 -2.42 3.63
CA ASP A 524 -26.28 -2.70 4.03
C ASP A 524 -26.18 -3.01 5.53
N GLU A 525 -26.89 -2.25 6.38
CA GLU A 525 -26.96 -2.52 7.84
C GLU A 525 -27.56 -3.90 8.13
N ILE A 526 -28.58 -4.29 7.38
CA ILE A 526 -29.21 -5.61 7.50
C ILE A 526 -28.25 -6.73 7.09
N ALA A 527 -27.50 -6.53 6.00
CA ALA A 527 -26.51 -7.51 5.54
C ALA A 527 -25.42 -7.75 6.60
N GLU A 528 -24.90 -6.68 7.22
CA GLU A 528 -23.93 -6.80 8.33
C GLU A 528 -24.49 -7.57 9.53
N LEU A 529 -25.75 -7.30 9.92
CA LEU A 529 -26.41 -8.01 11.02
C LEU A 529 -26.69 -9.48 10.71
N MET A 530 -26.95 -9.82 9.44
CA MET A 530 -27.08 -11.20 8.98
C MET A 530 -25.76 -11.96 9.08
N ASP A 531 -24.65 -11.31 8.72
CA ASP A 531 -23.32 -11.88 8.89
C ASP A 531 -22.98 -12.10 10.37
N GLU A 532 -23.29 -11.13 11.25
CA GLU A 532 -23.15 -11.29 12.71
C GLU A 532 -23.97 -12.47 13.23
N LEU A 533 -25.21 -12.64 12.73
CA LEU A 533 -26.07 -13.77 13.10
C LEU A 533 -25.49 -15.11 12.63
N ARG A 534 -24.91 -15.17 11.43
CA ARG A 534 -24.28 -16.37 10.86
C ARG A 534 -23.07 -16.78 11.70
N ASP A 535 -22.22 -15.83 12.07
CA ASP A 535 -21.06 -16.04 12.92
C ASP A 535 -21.46 -16.50 14.33
N ALA A 536 -22.44 -15.83 14.95
CA ALA A 536 -22.91 -16.20 16.29
C ALA A 536 -23.55 -17.60 16.32
N THR A 537 -24.25 -17.98 15.24
CA THR A 537 -24.82 -19.33 15.08
C THR A 537 -23.72 -20.38 15.00
N LYS A 538 -22.67 -20.12 14.22
CA LYS A 538 -21.50 -21.00 14.09
C LYS A 538 -20.78 -21.18 15.43
N ASP A 539 -20.54 -20.09 16.16
CA ASP A 539 -19.94 -20.12 17.50
C ASP A 539 -20.77 -20.97 18.46
N TYR A 540 -22.10 -20.82 18.44
CA TYR A 540 -23.00 -21.60 19.29
C TYR A 540 -22.94 -23.10 18.97
N MET A 541 -22.93 -23.47 17.68
CA MET A 541 -22.83 -24.87 17.25
C MET A 541 -21.49 -25.48 17.64
N ASN A 542 -20.39 -24.72 17.51
CA ASN A 542 -19.06 -25.16 17.96
C ASN A 542 -19.06 -25.42 19.48
N GLN A 543 -19.62 -24.50 20.27
CA GLN A 543 -19.73 -24.66 21.72
C GLN A 543 -20.58 -25.89 22.10
N LEU A 544 -21.68 -26.15 21.39
CA LEU A 544 -22.53 -27.32 21.60
C LEU A 544 -21.78 -28.63 21.27
N ALA A 545 -21.02 -28.66 20.18
CA ALA A 545 -20.19 -29.80 19.80
C ALA A 545 -19.08 -30.08 20.83
N GLU A 546 -18.43 -29.03 21.37
CA GLU A 546 -17.43 -29.16 22.43
C GLU A 546 -18.01 -29.67 23.75
N GLN A 547 -19.25 -29.31 24.09
CA GLN A 547 -19.94 -29.80 25.30
C GLN A 547 -20.28 -31.28 25.17
N GLN A 548 -20.74 -31.73 23.99
CA GLN A 548 -21.02 -33.15 23.75
C GLN A 548 -19.78 -34.02 23.64
N GLY A 549 -18.66 -33.46 23.17
CA GLY A 549 -17.37 -34.15 23.13
C GLY A 549 -16.76 -34.42 24.53
N LYS A 550 -17.23 -33.75 25.58
CA LYS A 550 -16.68 -33.87 26.94
C LYS A 550 -17.38 -34.90 27.83
N ASP A 551 -18.62 -35.27 27.55
CA ASP A 551 -19.40 -36.26 28.33
C ASP A 551 -19.40 -37.70 27.75
N GLY A 552 -18.61 -37.95 26.69
CA GLY A 552 -18.56 -39.24 25.99
C GLY A 552 -17.20 -39.91 26.04
N SER A 553 -16.71 -40.30 27.22
CA SER A 553 -15.58 -41.23 27.31
C SER A 553 -16.12 -42.66 27.45
N GLU A 554 -15.76 -43.54 26.50
CA GLU A 554 -15.91 -45.01 26.51
C GLU A 554 -17.09 -45.69 25.77
N ASN A 555 -17.60 -45.17 24.65
CA ASN A 555 -18.38 -46.05 23.76
C ASN A 555 -18.23 -45.75 22.25
N GLN A 556 -17.82 -46.78 21.49
CA GLN A 556 -17.48 -46.73 20.06
C GLN A 556 -18.71 -46.71 19.11
N GLN A 557 -19.90 -46.38 19.65
CA GLN A 557 -21.20 -46.39 18.96
C GLN A 557 -21.70 -44.96 18.62
N GLN A 558 -20.78 -44.02 18.42
CA GLN A 558 -21.11 -42.59 18.31
C GLN A 558 -21.12 -42.04 16.86
N ALA A 559 -20.97 -42.89 15.84
CA ALA A 559 -21.01 -42.46 14.43
C ALA A 559 -22.42 -42.04 13.95
N GLN A 560 -23.50 -42.58 14.53
CA GLN A 560 -24.88 -42.25 14.13
C GLN A 560 -25.43 -40.95 14.74
N LYS A 561 -24.89 -40.47 15.87
CA LYS A 561 -25.28 -39.18 16.45
C LYS A 561 -24.66 -37.99 15.70
N GLY A 562 -23.51 -38.18 15.05
CA GLY A 562 -22.87 -37.14 14.24
C GLY A 562 -23.66 -36.74 12.98
N ASP A 563 -24.45 -37.65 12.42
CA ASP A 563 -25.25 -37.36 11.20
C ASP A 563 -26.48 -36.49 11.50
N THR A 564 -27.10 -36.60 12.68
CA THR A 564 -28.22 -35.72 13.10
C THR A 564 -27.77 -34.27 13.29
N PHE A 565 -26.58 -34.04 13.85
CA PHE A 565 -26.02 -32.68 14.01
C PHE A 565 -25.52 -32.06 12.69
N LYS A 566 -25.08 -32.87 11.72
CA LYS A 566 -24.71 -32.37 10.38
C LYS A 566 -25.92 -31.97 9.56
N PHE A 567 -27.03 -32.69 9.67
CA PHE A 567 -28.29 -32.37 8.99
C PHE A 567 -28.87 -31.03 9.49
N SER A 568 -28.91 -30.82 10.82
CA SER A 568 -29.40 -29.54 11.39
C SER A 568 -28.54 -28.34 11.00
N GLN A 569 -27.22 -28.52 10.83
CA GLN A 569 -26.33 -27.45 10.35
C GLN A 569 -26.64 -27.00 8.91
N GLN A 570 -26.97 -27.94 8.02
CA GLN A 570 -27.32 -27.62 6.63
C GLN A 570 -28.68 -26.92 6.53
N GLU A 571 -29.67 -27.37 7.30
CA GLU A 571 -31.01 -26.74 7.33
C GLU A 571 -30.97 -25.29 7.86
N LEU A 572 -30.20 -25.03 8.93
CA LEU A 572 -30.00 -23.68 9.48
C LEU A 572 -29.35 -22.74 8.46
N GLN A 573 -28.36 -23.21 7.71
CA GLN A 573 -27.71 -22.41 6.66
C GLN A 573 -28.70 -22.08 5.54
N ALA A 574 -29.49 -23.05 5.07
CA ALA A 574 -30.49 -22.84 4.03
C ALA A 574 -31.58 -21.84 4.46
N LEU A 575 -32.01 -21.86 5.73
CA LEU A 575 -32.93 -20.88 6.29
C LEU A 575 -32.33 -19.47 6.28
N MET A 576 -31.08 -19.31 6.68
CA MET A 576 -30.37 -18.02 6.69
C MET A 576 -30.24 -17.43 5.28
N ASP A 577 -29.90 -18.27 4.30
CA ASP A 577 -29.76 -17.83 2.91
C ASP A 577 -31.12 -17.44 2.32
N ARG A 578 -32.19 -18.17 2.67
CA ARG A 578 -33.56 -17.81 2.28
C ARG A 578 -34.05 -16.51 2.93
N ILE A 579 -33.68 -16.29 4.18
CA ILE A 579 -33.93 -15.01 4.87
C ILE A 579 -33.23 -13.90 4.08
N GLN A 580 -31.96 -14.04 3.74
CA GLN A 580 -31.21 -13.05 2.97
C GLN A 580 -31.87 -12.72 1.61
N GLU A 581 -32.28 -13.74 0.85
CA GLU A 581 -32.99 -13.57 -0.43
C GLU A 581 -34.29 -12.76 -0.26
N LEU A 582 -35.12 -13.11 0.73
CA LEU A 582 -36.35 -12.36 1.03
C LEU A 582 -36.06 -10.90 1.40
N MET A 583 -34.95 -10.62 2.05
CA MET A 583 -34.54 -9.26 2.41
C MET A 583 -34.08 -8.46 1.18
N GLU A 584 -33.34 -9.08 0.26
CA GLU A 584 -32.96 -8.46 -1.02
C GLU A 584 -34.19 -8.11 -1.87
N GLU A 585 -35.20 -8.98 -1.84
CA GLU A 585 -36.53 -8.80 -2.46
C GLU A 585 -37.44 -7.79 -1.71
N GLY A 586 -37.08 -7.38 -0.49
CA GLY A 586 -37.86 -6.45 0.34
C GLY A 586 -39.06 -7.06 1.08
N ARG A 587 -39.11 -8.40 1.21
CA ARG A 587 -40.20 -9.17 1.85
C ARG A 587 -39.93 -9.41 3.35
N MET A 588 -39.92 -8.31 4.10
CA MET A 588 -39.56 -8.28 5.53
C MET A 588 -40.46 -9.15 6.43
N GLU A 589 -41.76 -9.24 6.12
CA GLU A 589 -42.72 -10.01 6.92
C GLU A 589 -42.45 -11.51 6.84
N GLU A 590 -42.12 -12.01 5.64
CA GLU A 590 -41.83 -13.44 5.43
C GLU A 590 -40.49 -13.85 6.03
N ALA A 591 -39.49 -12.96 5.96
CA ALA A 591 -38.22 -13.15 6.64
C ALA A 591 -38.42 -13.31 8.17
N GLN A 592 -39.39 -12.59 8.75
CA GLN A 592 -39.70 -12.69 10.18
C GLN A 592 -40.37 -14.03 10.56
N GLU A 593 -41.15 -14.64 9.67
CA GLU A 593 -41.71 -15.99 9.87
C GLU A 593 -40.60 -17.06 9.88
N LEU A 594 -39.65 -16.97 8.95
CA LEU A 594 -38.51 -17.90 8.91
C LEU A 594 -37.62 -17.79 10.14
N MET A 595 -37.42 -16.58 10.68
CA MET A 595 -36.72 -16.38 11.96
C MET A 595 -37.43 -17.05 13.14
N GLN A 596 -38.77 -17.10 13.15
CA GLN A 596 -39.51 -17.84 14.18
C GLN A 596 -39.32 -19.35 14.03
N ARG A 597 -39.36 -19.86 12.80
CA ARG A 597 -39.05 -21.27 12.49
C ARG A 597 -37.65 -21.68 12.94
N MET A 598 -36.67 -20.79 12.74
CA MET A 598 -35.31 -20.99 13.21
C MET A 598 -35.25 -21.09 14.74
N ASN A 599 -36.00 -20.25 15.47
CA ASN A 599 -36.06 -20.33 16.94
C ASN A 599 -36.69 -21.64 17.44
N GLU A 600 -37.76 -22.12 16.78
CA GLU A 600 -38.40 -23.40 17.11
C GLU A 600 -37.43 -24.59 16.93
N MET A 601 -36.66 -24.59 15.83
CA MET A 601 -35.65 -25.61 15.58
C MET A 601 -34.55 -25.63 16.65
N MET A 602 -34.09 -24.44 17.05
CA MET A 602 -33.06 -24.28 18.09
C MET A 602 -33.55 -24.68 19.49
N GLU A 603 -34.83 -24.48 19.78
CA GLU A 603 -35.48 -24.94 21.01
C GLU A 603 -35.60 -26.47 21.04
N ASN A 604 -35.95 -27.09 19.91
CA ASN A 604 -36.08 -28.54 19.76
C ASN A 604 -34.73 -29.28 19.88
N LEU A 605 -33.64 -28.71 19.37
CA LEU A 605 -32.29 -29.29 19.51
C LEU A 605 -31.87 -29.47 20.98
N ARG A 606 -32.33 -28.58 21.88
CA ARG A 606 -32.04 -28.65 23.32
C ARG A 606 -32.84 -29.73 24.05
N ILE A 607 -34.01 -30.11 23.54
CA ILE A 607 -34.93 -31.05 24.21
C ILE A 607 -34.49 -32.52 24.00
N THR A 608 -33.71 -32.78 22.97
CA THR A 608 -33.26 -34.13 22.60
C THR A 608 -32.14 -34.70 23.51
N GLU A 609 -31.55 -33.88 24.39
CA GLU A 609 -30.52 -34.30 25.36
C GLU A 609 -31.08 -34.90 26.68
N GLY A 610 -32.41 -34.92 26.87
CA GLY A 610 -33.03 -35.30 28.16
C GLY A 610 -33.57 -36.74 28.33
N GLY A 611 -33.45 -37.63 27.33
CA GLY A 611 -34.12 -38.95 27.33
C GLY A 611 -33.21 -40.15 27.60
N GLN A 612 -33.41 -40.82 28.73
CA GLN A 612 -32.69 -41.98 29.25
C GLN A 612 -32.91 -43.26 28.39
N GLY A 613 -31.86 -44.08 28.25
CA GLY A 613 -31.85 -45.29 27.40
C GLY A 613 -32.73 -46.44 27.91
N GLY A 614 -33.27 -47.21 26.96
CA GLY A 614 -33.96 -48.48 27.15
C GLY A 614 -33.55 -49.49 26.08
N GLU A 615 -33.44 -50.76 26.49
CA GLU A 615 -32.94 -51.93 25.74
C GLU A 615 -33.67 -52.19 24.41
N GLN A 616 -32.89 -52.49 23.35
CA GLN A 616 -33.36 -52.75 21.99
C GLN A 616 -33.91 -54.18 21.84
N GLY A 617 -35.14 -54.33 21.33
CA GLY A 617 -35.76 -55.62 21.01
C GLY A 617 -35.49 -56.11 19.57
N GLU A 618 -35.44 -57.44 19.38
CA GLU A 618 -35.13 -58.15 18.12
C GLU A 618 -35.96 -57.73 16.88
N GLY A 619 -37.12 -57.09 17.06
CA GLY A 619 -37.93 -56.55 15.97
C GLY A 619 -37.27 -55.36 15.22
N GLN A 620 -36.39 -54.61 15.90
CA GLN A 620 -35.75 -53.42 15.33
C GLN A 620 -34.56 -53.77 14.42
N GLN A 621 -33.91 -54.90 14.69
CA GLN A 621 -32.81 -55.43 13.86
C GLN A 621 -33.32 -55.96 12.51
N SER A 622 -34.49 -56.63 12.50
CA SER A 622 -35.13 -57.10 11.26
C SER A 622 -35.56 -55.93 10.35
N MET A 623 -36.03 -54.84 10.95
CA MET A 623 -36.35 -53.59 10.24
C MET A 623 -35.13 -52.89 9.66
N GLN A 624 -33.99 -52.92 10.38
CA GLN A 624 -32.75 -52.35 9.88
C GLN A 624 -32.24 -53.12 8.67
N ASN A 625 -32.25 -54.46 8.73
CA ASN A 625 -31.80 -55.31 7.63
C ASN A 625 -32.65 -55.12 6.35
N LEU A 626 -33.98 -54.95 6.49
CA LEU A 626 -34.87 -54.66 5.35
C LEU A 626 -34.64 -53.26 4.76
N LYS A 627 -34.30 -52.26 5.60
CA LYS A 627 -33.91 -50.92 5.13
C LYS A 627 -32.57 -50.93 4.40
N ASP A 628 -31.64 -51.75 4.87
CA ASP A 628 -30.34 -51.93 4.22
C ASP A 628 -30.53 -52.60 2.85
N SER A 629 -31.35 -53.65 2.75
CA SER A 629 -31.71 -54.27 1.46
C SER A 629 -32.43 -53.30 0.51
N LEU A 630 -33.28 -52.41 1.01
CA LEU A 630 -33.92 -51.35 0.20
C LEU A 630 -32.89 -50.36 -0.35
N ARG A 631 -31.90 -49.98 0.45
CA ARG A 631 -30.82 -49.07 0.06
C ARG A 631 -29.91 -49.70 -0.99
N ASP A 632 -29.55 -50.97 -0.81
CA ASP A 632 -28.72 -51.71 -1.75
C ASP A 632 -29.44 -51.92 -3.09
N GLN A 633 -30.74 -52.17 -3.06
CA GLN A 633 -31.57 -52.26 -4.27
C GLN A 633 -31.64 -50.92 -5.02
N GLN A 634 -31.74 -49.79 -4.31
CA GLN A 634 -31.72 -48.47 -4.93
C GLN A 634 -30.35 -48.17 -5.57
N GLY A 635 -29.25 -48.48 -4.86
CA GLY A 635 -27.91 -48.31 -5.41
C GLY A 635 -27.66 -49.15 -6.67
N LEU A 636 -28.20 -50.37 -6.72
CA LEU A 636 -28.09 -51.23 -7.89
C LEU A 636 -28.95 -50.74 -9.07
N SER A 637 -30.12 -50.14 -8.80
CA SER A 637 -30.94 -49.48 -9.83
C SER A 637 -30.28 -48.22 -10.38
N ASP A 638 -29.64 -47.41 -9.54
CA ASP A 638 -28.92 -46.20 -9.96
C ASP A 638 -27.69 -46.55 -10.83
N GLU A 639 -27.00 -47.64 -10.49
CA GLU A 639 -25.89 -48.17 -11.29
C GLU A 639 -26.37 -48.73 -12.63
N ALA A 640 -27.47 -49.50 -12.66
CA ALA A 640 -28.09 -49.96 -13.90
C ALA A 640 -28.59 -48.81 -14.79
N PHE A 641 -29.08 -47.71 -14.20
CA PHE A 641 -29.48 -46.50 -14.92
C PHE A 641 -28.27 -45.74 -15.49
N ARG A 642 -27.16 -45.68 -14.74
CA ARG A 642 -25.91 -45.11 -15.24
C ARG A 642 -25.35 -45.93 -16.40
N ASP A 643 -25.32 -47.26 -16.28
CA ASP A 643 -24.88 -48.16 -17.35
C ASP A 643 -25.77 -48.03 -18.61
N LEU A 644 -27.09 -47.84 -18.42
CA LEU A 644 -28.02 -47.53 -19.50
C LEU A 644 -27.69 -46.18 -20.16
N GLN A 645 -27.42 -45.14 -19.36
CA GLN A 645 -27.08 -43.80 -19.87
C GLN A 645 -25.75 -43.78 -20.63
N GLU A 646 -24.76 -44.53 -20.16
CA GLU A 646 -23.48 -44.75 -20.85
C GLU A 646 -23.66 -45.51 -22.18
N GLN A 647 -24.59 -46.46 -22.25
CA GLN A 647 -24.91 -47.18 -23.49
C GLN A 647 -25.57 -46.29 -24.55
N PHE A 648 -26.40 -45.32 -24.13
CA PHE A 648 -27.08 -44.40 -25.05
C PHE A 648 -26.26 -43.13 -25.37
N ASN A 649 -25.20 -42.82 -24.62
CA ASN A 649 -24.41 -41.60 -24.84
C ASN A 649 -22.91 -41.77 -24.54
N PRO A 650 -22.15 -42.49 -25.39
CA PRO A 650 -20.72 -42.76 -25.17
C PRO A 650 -19.80 -41.53 -25.30
N ASP A 651 -20.29 -40.38 -25.78
CA ASP A 651 -19.49 -39.17 -26.07
C ASP A 651 -19.72 -37.99 -25.08
N ALA A 652 -20.45 -38.19 -23.98
CA ALA A 652 -20.80 -37.11 -23.04
C ALA A 652 -19.85 -36.90 -21.85
N GLN A 653 -18.56 -37.23 -22.00
CA GLN A 653 -17.56 -36.98 -20.96
C GLN A 653 -16.26 -36.35 -21.49
N ALA A 654 -16.42 -35.32 -22.33
CA ALA A 654 -15.37 -34.37 -22.65
C ALA A 654 -15.83 -32.95 -22.27
N GLY A 655 -15.93 -32.68 -20.96
CA GLY A 655 -16.27 -31.35 -20.47
C GLY A 655 -16.50 -31.33 -18.96
N GLU A 656 -15.54 -30.75 -18.23
CA GLU A 656 -15.63 -30.23 -16.86
C GLU A 656 -15.79 -31.25 -15.71
N GLY A 657 -14.69 -31.45 -14.98
CA GLY A 657 -14.69 -32.17 -13.72
C GLY A 657 -13.30 -32.36 -13.10
N ASP A 658 -12.46 -31.31 -13.08
CA ASP A 658 -11.12 -31.38 -12.48
C ASP A 658 -10.87 -30.18 -11.57
N GLN A 659 -11.63 -30.10 -10.47
CA GLN A 659 -11.34 -29.23 -9.33
C GLN A 659 -12.16 -29.58 -8.09
N ASN A 660 -12.07 -30.84 -7.61
CA ASN A 660 -12.25 -31.09 -6.18
C ASN A 660 -11.68 -32.46 -5.77
N ARG A 661 -10.37 -32.52 -5.49
CA ARG A 661 -9.72 -33.56 -4.68
C ARG A 661 -8.25 -33.20 -4.51
N SER A 662 -7.90 -32.51 -3.42
CA SER A 662 -6.66 -32.73 -2.65
C SER A 662 -6.43 -31.61 -1.63
N ASN A 663 -6.88 -31.81 -0.39
CA ASN A 663 -6.06 -31.55 0.81
C ASN A 663 -6.77 -32.08 2.06
N ASN A 664 -6.33 -33.23 2.59
CA ASN A 664 -6.18 -33.41 4.03
C ASN A 664 -5.19 -34.55 4.35
N ASP A 665 -4.02 -34.12 4.83
CA ASP A 665 -3.07 -34.71 5.76
C ASP A 665 -2.52 -36.14 5.60
N GLY A 666 -1.21 -36.16 5.33
CA GLY A 666 -0.32 -37.26 5.64
C GLY A 666 0.03 -37.33 7.13
N ARG A 667 -0.05 -38.55 7.68
CA ARG A 667 0.83 -39.03 8.73
C ARG A 667 1.40 -40.37 8.27
N GLY A 668 2.72 -40.48 8.25
CA GLY A 668 3.41 -41.73 7.96
C GLY A 668 3.51 -42.63 9.18
N GLN A 669 3.41 -43.94 8.94
CA GLN A 669 4.25 -44.97 9.56
C GLN A 669 4.19 -46.24 8.68
N GLY A 670 5.33 -46.89 8.49
CA GLY A 670 5.56 -47.94 7.50
C GLY A 670 5.36 -49.39 7.97
N ASP A 671 5.89 -50.28 7.11
CA ASP A 671 5.98 -51.75 7.15
C ASP A 671 4.66 -52.52 6.92
N GLY A 672 4.57 -53.54 6.07
CA GLY A 672 5.52 -54.23 5.19
C GLY A 672 4.81 -55.43 4.53
N GLU A 673 5.36 -55.87 3.39
CA GLU A 673 5.21 -57.20 2.74
C GLU A 673 3.82 -57.83 2.52
N SER A 674 3.44 -58.00 1.24
CA SER A 674 3.53 -59.30 0.54
C SER A 674 2.78 -59.32 -0.82
N GLY A 675 3.35 -60.05 -1.80
CA GLY A 675 2.55 -60.95 -2.63
C GLY A 675 2.09 -60.50 -4.01
N GLN A 676 2.92 -60.79 -5.01
CA GLN A 676 2.60 -60.93 -6.43
C GLN A 676 1.49 -61.96 -6.70
N GLN A 677 0.57 -61.69 -7.66
CA GLN A 677 0.13 -62.57 -8.77
C GLN A 677 -1.19 -62.09 -9.39
N GLY A 678 -1.24 -62.04 -10.73
CA GLY A 678 -2.45 -61.72 -11.47
C GLY A 678 -3.54 -62.79 -11.30
N GLY A 679 -4.78 -62.34 -11.24
CA GLY A 679 -5.96 -63.18 -11.28
C GLY A 679 -7.18 -62.33 -11.60
N LYS A 680 -7.87 -62.68 -12.69
CA LYS A 680 -9.27 -62.30 -12.91
C LYS A 680 -10.04 -62.65 -11.62
N GLN A 681 -10.40 -61.65 -10.83
CA GLN A 681 -11.29 -61.82 -9.68
C GLN A 681 -12.46 -60.85 -9.87
N GLY A 682 -13.62 -61.46 -10.03
CA GLY A 682 -14.75 -60.91 -10.78
C GLY A 682 -15.26 -59.60 -10.23
N LYS A 683 -15.44 -58.62 -11.13
CA LYS A 683 -16.58 -57.71 -11.01
C LYS A 683 -17.80 -58.62 -10.98
N GLN A 684 -18.42 -58.79 -9.81
CA GLN A 684 -19.75 -59.40 -9.74
C GLN A 684 -20.64 -58.65 -10.73
N SER A 685 -21.31 -59.38 -11.62
CA SER A 685 -22.21 -58.74 -12.58
C SER A 685 -23.39 -58.11 -11.80
N LEU A 686 -24.04 -57.10 -12.38
CA LEU A 686 -25.27 -56.53 -11.80
C LEU A 686 -26.30 -57.63 -11.49
N ALA A 687 -26.38 -58.65 -12.33
CA ALA A 687 -27.22 -59.83 -12.11
C ALA A 687 -26.82 -60.62 -10.84
N ASP A 688 -25.54 -60.85 -10.60
CA ASP A 688 -25.09 -61.60 -9.41
C ASP A 688 -25.39 -60.85 -8.11
N ARG A 689 -25.30 -59.52 -8.12
CA ARG A 689 -25.69 -58.68 -6.98
C ARG A 689 -27.20 -58.64 -6.77
N GLN A 690 -27.97 -58.57 -7.85
CA GLN A 690 -29.43 -58.67 -7.80
C GLN A 690 -29.89 -60.01 -7.22
N GLN A 691 -29.21 -61.10 -7.59
CA GLN A 691 -29.45 -62.43 -7.03
C GLN A 691 -29.19 -62.46 -5.52
N ALA A 692 -28.06 -61.90 -5.07
CA ALA A 692 -27.70 -61.86 -3.66
C ALA A 692 -28.73 -61.07 -2.82
N LEU A 693 -29.26 -59.96 -3.36
CA LEU A 693 -30.30 -59.17 -2.70
C LEU A 693 -31.63 -59.92 -2.60
N ARG A 694 -32.02 -60.64 -3.66
CA ARG A 694 -33.21 -61.49 -3.62
C ARG A 694 -33.08 -62.58 -2.56
N ASP A 695 -31.95 -63.26 -2.52
CA ASP A 695 -31.71 -64.36 -1.57
C ASP A 695 -31.69 -63.84 -0.12
N GLU A 696 -31.21 -62.62 0.11
CA GLU A 696 -31.28 -61.95 1.42
C GLU A 696 -32.71 -61.56 1.80
N LEU A 697 -33.48 -60.99 0.86
CA LEU A 697 -34.89 -60.68 1.07
C LEU A 697 -35.70 -61.94 1.44
N GLN A 698 -35.42 -63.07 0.80
CA GLN A 698 -36.07 -64.35 1.09
C GLN A 698 -35.71 -64.88 2.48
N ARG A 699 -34.47 -64.70 2.93
CA ARG A 699 -34.06 -65.02 4.32
C ARG A 699 -34.79 -64.15 5.34
N GLN A 700 -34.85 -62.84 5.08
CA GLN A 700 -35.50 -61.88 5.98
C GLN A 700 -37.00 -62.11 6.08
N GLN A 701 -37.64 -62.48 4.97
CA GLN A 701 -39.07 -62.80 4.96
C GLN A 701 -39.44 -63.94 5.92
N GLY A 702 -38.57 -64.96 6.04
CA GLY A 702 -38.75 -66.07 6.97
C GLY A 702 -38.58 -65.68 8.45
N ALA A 703 -37.94 -64.56 8.74
CA ALA A 703 -37.63 -64.06 10.09
C ALA A 703 -38.57 -62.94 10.56
N LEU A 704 -39.60 -62.58 9.77
CA LEU A 704 -40.50 -61.47 10.08
C LEU A 704 -41.38 -61.75 11.32
N PRO A 705 -41.42 -60.83 12.31
CA PRO A 705 -42.39 -60.91 13.40
C PRO A 705 -43.83 -60.67 12.89
N GLY A 706 -44.83 -61.10 13.66
CA GLY A 706 -46.25 -60.95 13.27
C GLY A 706 -46.79 -62.10 12.41
N ALA A 707 -46.31 -63.33 12.61
CA ALA A 707 -46.96 -64.53 12.08
C ALA A 707 -48.41 -64.66 12.61
N GLY A 708 -49.40 -64.61 11.71
CA GLY A 708 -50.83 -64.76 12.06
C GLY A 708 -51.62 -63.46 12.28
N THR A 709 -51.05 -62.28 12.05
CA THR A 709 -51.80 -61.01 11.97
C THR A 709 -52.08 -60.64 10.50
N ALA A 710 -53.21 -59.97 10.24
CA ALA A 710 -53.59 -59.57 8.88
C ALA A 710 -52.53 -58.65 8.24
N GLU A 711 -51.96 -57.75 9.04
CA GLU A 711 -50.92 -56.80 8.62
C GLU A 711 -49.55 -57.50 8.41
N GLY A 712 -49.19 -58.46 9.26
CA GLY A 712 -47.98 -59.27 9.08
C GLY A 712 -48.05 -60.20 7.87
N ASP A 713 -49.23 -60.75 7.57
CA ASP A 713 -49.48 -61.53 6.36
C ASP A 713 -49.42 -60.66 5.10
N ALA A 714 -49.96 -59.44 5.15
CA ALA A 714 -49.84 -58.46 4.07
C ALA A 714 -48.39 -58.02 3.82
N ALA A 715 -47.59 -57.84 4.88
CA ALA A 715 -46.16 -57.55 4.77
C ALA A 715 -45.40 -58.70 4.07
N ARG A 716 -45.66 -59.96 4.46
CA ARG A 716 -45.08 -61.15 3.80
C ARG A 716 -45.46 -61.24 2.33
N GLN A 717 -46.72 -60.99 1.98
CA GLN A 717 -47.19 -61.02 0.59
C GLN A 717 -46.55 -59.96 -0.30
N ASN A 718 -46.30 -58.77 0.24
CA ASN A 718 -45.64 -57.70 -0.51
C ASN A 718 -44.14 -57.96 -0.67
N LEU A 719 -43.47 -58.55 0.33
CA LEU A 719 -42.08 -58.99 0.19
C LEU A 719 -41.95 -60.20 -0.77
N ASP A 720 -42.96 -61.08 -0.84
CA ASP A 720 -43.06 -62.11 -1.89
C ASP A 720 -43.16 -61.53 -3.31
N LYS A 721 -43.94 -60.46 -3.48
CA LYS A 721 -44.03 -59.74 -4.77
C LYS A 721 -42.69 -59.11 -5.13
N ALA A 722 -42.02 -58.50 -4.16
CA ALA A 722 -40.69 -57.94 -4.34
C ALA A 722 -39.68 -59.01 -4.77
N GLY A 723 -39.67 -60.19 -4.14
CA GLY A 723 -38.81 -61.31 -4.54
C GLY A 723 -39.04 -61.74 -5.99
N ARG A 724 -40.30 -61.88 -6.44
CA ARG A 724 -40.62 -62.21 -7.84
C ARG A 724 -40.24 -61.12 -8.83
N ALA A 725 -40.31 -59.86 -8.45
CA ALA A 725 -39.88 -58.74 -9.29
C ALA A 725 -38.33 -58.71 -9.39
N MET A 726 -37.62 -58.97 -8.28
CA MET A 726 -36.17 -59.13 -8.27
C MET A 726 -35.70 -60.32 -9.12
N ASP A 727 -36.44 -61.43 -9.13
CA ASP A 727 -36.18 -62.57 -10.02
C ASP A 727 -36.20 -62.17 -11.51
N LYS A 728 -37.22 -61.42 -11.93
CA LYS A 728 -37.35 -60.93 -13.30
C LYS A 728 -36.26 -59.91 -13.63
N ALA A 729 -35.94 -59.02 -12.69
CA ALA A 729 -34.85 -58.07 -12.84
C ALA A 729 -33.50 -58.80 -13.02
N GLU A 730 -33.23 -59.85 -12.24
CA GLU A 730 -32.02 -60.66 -12.40
C GLU A 730 -31.95 -61.29 -13.80
N GLN A 731 -33.04 -61.89 -14.29
CA GLN A 731 -33.09 -62.47 -15.63
C GLN A 731 -32.86 -61.41 -16.71
N ALA A 732 -33.50 -60.25 -16.61
CA ALA A 732 -33.30 -59.14 -17.55
C ALA A 732 -31.86 -58.61 -17.53
N LEU A 733 -31.22 -58.55 -16.36
CA LEU A 733 -29.79 -58.20 -16.23
C LEU A 733 -28.87 -59.26 -16.83
N ARG A 734 -29.19 -60.55 -16.72
CA ARG A 734 -28.44 -61.64 -17.36
C ARG A 734 -28.55 -61.62 -18.88
N ASP A 735 -29.69 -61.14 -19.39
CA ASP A 735 -30.00 -61.02 -20.82
C ASP A 735 -29.59 -59.65 -21.41
N ASP A 736 -28.84 -58.82 -20.66
CA ASP A 736 -28.41 -57.46 -21.02
C ASP A 736 -29.57 -56.50 -21.38
N ARG A 737 -30.78 -56.75 -20.86
CA ARG A 737 -31.97 -55.90 -21.05
C ARG A 737 -32.12 -54.90 -19.91
N LEU A 738 -31.23 -53.92 -19.86
CA LEU A 738 -31.14 -52.94 -18.76
C LEU A 738 -32.44 -52.15 -18.52
N ALA A 739 -33.18 -51.76 -19.56
CA ALA A 739 -34.46 -51.06 -19.40
C ALA A 739 -35.53 -51.94 -18.74
N GLU A 740 -35.66 -53.20 -19.18
CA GLU A 740 -36.58 -54.18 -18.59
C GLU A 740 -36.15 -54.54 -17.15
N ALA A 741 -34.85 -54.58 -16.86
CA ALA A 741 -34.34 -54.75 -15.52
C ALA A 741 -34.74 -53.59 -14.60
N LEU A 742 -34.57 -52.35 -15.02
CA LEU A 742 -34.94 -51.16 -14.25
C LEU A 742 -36.44 -51.12 -13.92
N ASP A 743 -37.30 -51.48 -14.86
CA ASP A 743 -38.75 -51.55 -14.63
C ASP A 743 -39.10 -52.59 -13.54
N ASN A 744 -38.50 -53.79 -13.62
CA ASN A 744 -38.70 -54.84 -12.62
C ASN A 744 -38.07 -54.48 -11.25
N GLN A 745 -36.97 -53.71 -11.23
CA GLN A 745 -36.37 -53.21 -10.00
C GLN A 745 -37.23 -52.14 -9.32
N ALA A 746 -37.88 -51.28 -10.12
CA ALA A 746 -38.84 -50.31 -9.61
C ALA A 746 -40.05 -51.01 -8.97
N GLU A 747 -40.59 -52.07 -9.60
CA GLU A 747 -41.66 -52.91 -9.04
C GLU A 747 -41.22 -53.57 -7.71
N ALA A 748 -39.97 -54.05 -7.64
CA ALA A 748 -39.41 -54.61 -6.41
C ALA A 748 -39.29 -53.57 -5.28
N LEU A 749 -38.81 -52.35 -5.59
CA LEU A 749 -38.67 -51.25 -4.63
C LEU A 749 -40.03 -50.82 -4.07
N GLU A 750 -41.06 -50.74 -4.91
CA GLU A 750 -42.42 -50.40 -4.50
C GLU A 750 -42.98 -51.46 -3.55
N ALA A 751 -42.87 -52.74 -3.92
CA ALA A 751 -43.35 -53.86 -3.12
C ALA A 751 -42.61 -53.98 -1.76
N MET A 752 -41.30 -53.68 -1.70
CA MET A 752 -40.56 -53.62 -0.43
C MET A 752 -41.00 -52.44 0.45
N ARG A 753 -41.23 -51.26 -0.13
CA ARG A 753 -41.74 -50.09 0.61
C ARG A 753 -43.12 -50.36 1.19
N GLU A 754 -43.99 -51.04 0.44
CA GLU A 754 -45.32 -51.41 0.91
C GLU A 754 -45.25 -52.51 2.00
N GLY A 755 -44.33 -53.47 1.85
CA GLY A 755 -44.04 -54.47 2.89
C GLY A 755 -43.58 -53.83 4.21
N LEU A 756 -42.68 -52.85 4.14
CA LEU A 756 -42.18 -52.10 5.31
C LEU A 756 -43.28 -51.24 5.98
N ARG A 757 -44.19 -50.64 5.20
CA ARG A 757 -45.33 -49.90 5.74
C ARG A 757 -46.27 -50.83 6.52
N ASN A 758 -46.66 -51.95 5.92
CA ASN A 758 -47.51 -52.95 6.59
C ASN A 758 -46.87 -53.52 7.86
N LEU A 759 -45.54 -53.70 7.86
CA LEU A 759 -44.78 -54.16 9.02
C LEU A 759 -44.73 -53.11 10.14
N ASN A 760 -44.51 -51.84 9.81
CA ASN A 760 -44.55 -50.74 10.78
C ASN A 760 -45.95 -50.61 11.42
N ASP A 761 -47.01 -50.73 10.62
CA ASP A 761 -48.38 -50.67 11.13
C ASP A 761 -48.70 -51.84 12.08
N ALA A 762 -48.14 -53.02 11.81
CA ALA A 762 -48.25 -54.18 12.70
C ALA A 762 -47.52 -53.96 14.05
N ILE A 763 -46.36 -53.31 14.04
CA ILE A 763 -45.56 -53.03 15.25
C ILE A 763 -46.19 -51.90 16.08
N ALA A 764 -46.62 -50.82 15.44
CA ALA A 764 -47.20 -49.64 16.10
C ALA A 764 -48.48 -49.98 16.88
N ARG A 765 -49.29 -50.93 16.40
CA ARG A 765 -50.47 -51.42 17.13
C ARG A 765 -50.13 -52.30 18.33
N ASN A 766 -48.95 -52.92 18.33
CA ASN A 766 -48.49 -53.79 19.42
C ASN A 766 -47.88 -52.97 20.58
N GLU A 767 -47.26 -51.82 20.28
CA GLU A 767 -46.67 -50.92 21.30
C GLU A 767 -47.70 -50.09 22.08
N GLN A 768 -48.95 -49.98 21.61
CA GLN A 768 -49.97 -49.17 22.26
C GLN A 768 -50.57 -49.80 23.55
N GLN A 769 -50.09 -50.97 23.98
CA GLN A 769 -50.67 -51.71 25.10
C GLN A 769 -49.86 -51.68 26.41
N GLN A 770 -48.69 -51.04 26.49
CA GLN A 770 -47.90 -51.00 27.74
C GLN A 770 -47.12 -49.68 27.97
N SER A 771 -47.59 -48.83 28.88
CA SER A 771 -46.77 -47.92 29.73
C SER A 771 -47.61 -47.34 30.86
N PRO A 772 -47.09 -47.25 32.10
CA PRO A 772 -46.85 -45.92 32.68
C PRO A 772 -45.70 -45.79 33.72
N GLY A 773 -45.07 -44.59 33.80
CA GLY A 773 -44.78 -43.94 35.11
C GLY A 773 -43.35 -43.45 35.47
N GLU A 774 -43.24 -42.12 35.59
CA GLU A 774 -42.62 -41.34 36.71
C GLU A 774 -41.15 -40.83 36.77
N GLN A 775 -41.06 -39.69 37.45
CA GLN A 775 -40.03 -38.65 37.61
C GLN A 775 -39.11 -38.83 38.84
N GLY A 776 -37.95 -38.14 38.85
CA GLY A 776 -37.52 -37.37 40.04
C GLY A 776 -36.11 -37.59 40.65
N GLN A 777 -35.26 -36.55 40.50
CA GLN A 777 -34.39 -35.89 41.51
C GLN A 777 -33.15 -36.56 42.17
N SER A 778 -31.98 -35.93 41.91
CA SER A 778 -31.06 -35.26 42.87
C SER A 778 -29.67 -35.86 43.23
N MET A 779 -28.68 -34.95 43.11
CA MET A 779 -27.46 -34.71 43.94
C MET A 779 -26.16 -35.52 43.76
N GLY A 780 -25.05 -34.77 43.59
CA GLY A 780 -23.66 -35.20 43.75
C GLY A 780 -22.71 -33.99 43.90
N ARG A 781 -21.69 -34.11 44.77
CA ARG A 781 -20.93 -33.05 45.45
C ARG A 781 -19.42 -33.08 45.07
N ASP A 782 -18.76 -31.94 45.26
CA ASP A 782 -17.32 -31.69 45.53
C ASP A 782 -16.22 -31.96 44.47
N SER A 783 -15.44 -30.92 44.15
CA SER A 783 -13.96 -30.93 44.27
C SER A 783 -13.30 -29.56 44.06
N ALA A 784 -12.20 -29.35 44.79
CA ALA A 784 -11.38 -28.15 44.80
C ALA A 784 -10.11 -28.28 43.92
N ASN A 785 -9.57 -27.11 43.51
CA ASN A 785 -8.23 -26.82 42.97
C ASN A 785 -7.81 -27.28 41.55
N ALA A 786 -7.53 -26.29 40.68
CA ALA A 786 -6.42 -26.21 39.71
C ALA A 786 -6.38 -24.77 39.12
N ARG A 787 -5.49 -23.86 39.53
CA ARG A 787 -4.15 -23.57 38.94
C ARG A 787 -3.99 -23.94 37.46
N ASP A 788 -3.87 -22.89 36.64
CA ASP A 788 -3.50 -22.92 35.21
C ASP A 788 -1.98 -23.14 35.04
N PRO A 789 -1.53 -24.04 34.14
CA PRO A 789 -0.11 -24.33 33.88
C PRO A 789 0.72 -23.20 33.23
N LEU A 790 0.17 -22.03 32.89
CA LEU A 790 0.94 -21.00 32.14
C LEU A 790 1.06 -19.62 32.79
N GLY A 791 0.80 -19.52 34.10
CA GLY A 791 1.42 -18.51 34.97
C GLY A 791 1.53 -17.08 34.43
N ARG A 792 0.42 -16.42 34.10
CA ARG A 792 0.40 -14.98 33.82
C ARG A 792 -0.74 -14.25 34.52
N SER A 793 -0.38 -13.16 35.20
CA SER A 793 -1.27 -12.23 35.90
C SER A 793 -1.18 -10.82 35.29
N ASN A 794 -2.29 -10.08 35.43
CA ASN A 794 -2.61 -8.76 34.89
C ASN A 794 -1.70 -7.57 35.29
N GLY A 795 -1.75 -6.54 34.43
CA GLY A 795 -1.48 -5.10 34.68
C GLY A 795 -0.93 -4.43 33.41
N GLY A 796 -1.34 -3.25 32.91
CA GLY A 796 -2.12 -2.14 33.45
C GLY A 796 -1.47 -0.79 33.09
N ARG A 797 -1.94 -0.14 32.01
CA ARG A 797 -1.99 1.29 31.59
C ARG A 797 -0.87 2.33 31.88
N GLY A 798 -0.73 3.24 30.89
CA GLY A 798 -0.40 4.69 30.99
C GLY A 798 0.55 5.15 29.85
N GLN A 799 0.57 6.37 29.30
CA GLN A 799 -0.27 7.56 29.24
C GLN A 799 0.31 8.50 28.13
N ALA A 800 -0.57 9.21 27.43
CA ALA A 800 -0.42 10.42 26.57
C ALA A 800 0.95 11.00 26.15
N GLY A 801 1.07 11.35 24.86
CA GLY A 801 1.91 12.46 24.37
C GLY A 801 2.32 12.42 22.88
N SER A 802 1.59 13.19 22.04
CA SER A 802 1.95 13.83 20.75
C SER A 802 2.59 13.04 19.58
N ASP A 803 2.09 13.35 18.37
CA ASP A 803 2.61 13.05 17.02
C ASP A 803 2.24 11.74 16.31
N GLU A 804 1.10 11.13 16.63
CA GLU A 804 0.62 9.93 15.92
C GLU A 804 -0.76 10.10 15.24
N SER A 805 -1.12 11.33 14.88
CA SER A 805 -2.42 11.62 14.21
C SER A 805 -2.36 11.63 12.67
N LEU A 806 -1.23 11.27 12.05
CA LEU A 806 -1.09 11.24 10.58
C LEU A 806 -1.02 9.83 9.96
N LEU A 807 -1.01 8.76 10.77
CA LEU A 807 -0.74 7.41 10.28
C LEU A 807 -1.70 6.33 10.80
N GLN A 808 -2.76 6.69 11.53
CA GLN A 808 -3.78 5.73 11.97
C GLN A 808 -5.16 6.21 11.54
N GLY A 809 -5.59 5.72 10.38
CA GLY A 809 -6.96 5.84 9.89
C GLY A 809 -7.20 4.77 8.84
N GLN A 810 -8.45 4.33 8.69
CA GLN A 810 -8.90 3.43 7.62
C GLN A 810 -8.48 3.91 6.20
N ASP A 811 -8.11 5.18 6.08
CA ASP A 811 -7.41 5.83 4.96
C ASP A 811 -6.16 5.11 4.44
N VAL A 812 -5.38 4.41 5.27
CA VAL A 812 -4.15 3.75 4.80
C VAL A 812 -4.48 2.59 3.85
N TYR A 813 -5.54 1.83 4.17
CA TYR A 813 -6.00 0.73 3.33
C TYR A 813 -6.66 1.24 2.04
N ARG A 814 -7.38 2.37 2.10
CA ARG A 814 -7.94 3.04 0.91
C ARG A 814 -6.83 3.57 0.00
N ARG A 815 -5.86 4.30 0.55
CA ARG A 815 -4.68 4.80 -0.19
C ARG A 815 -3.85 3.68 -0.79
N ALA A 816 -3.65 2.58 -0.07
CA ALA A 816 -2.94 1.41 -0.60
C ALA A 816 -3.70 0.79 -1.78
N ARG A 817 -5.05 0.73 -1.70
CA ARG A 817 -5.89 0.21 -2.78
C ARG A 817 -5.90 1.12 -4.01
N GLU A 818 -6.03 2.44 -3.82
CA GLU A 818 -5.95 3.43 -4.90
C GLU A 818 -4.58 3.43 -5.59
N LEU A 819 -3.49 3.33 -4.82
CA LEU A 819 -2.13 3.20 -5.38
C LEU A 819 -1.98 1.91 -6.19
N LEU A 820 -2.53 0.81 -5.70
CA LEU A 820 -2.47 -0.49 -6.37
C LEU A 820 -3.32 -0.49 -7.66
N ASP A 821 -4.48 0.14 -7.65
CA ASP A 821 -5.35 0.29 -8.82
C ASP A 821 -4.73 1.23 -9.88
N GLU A 822 -4.08 2.32 -9.47
CA GLU A 822 -3.35 3.21 -10.38
C GLU A 822 -2.08 2.53 -10.94
N LEU A 823 -1.36 1.74 -10.12
CA LEU A 823 -0.24 0.92 -10.59
C LEU A 823 -0.71 -0.12 -11.62
N ARG A 824 -1.84 -0.80 -11.38
CA ARG A 824 -2.45 -1.73 -12.35
C ARG A 824 -2.84 -1.03 -13.63
N ARG A 825 -3.55 0.11 -13.53
CA ARG A 825 -3.96 0.92 -14.68
C ARG A 825 -2.78 1.37 -15.52
N ARG A 826 -1.72 1.90 -14.90
CA ARG A 826 -0.50 2.34 -15.61
C ARG A 826 0.31 1.19 -16.16
N SER A 827 0.31 0.03 -15.50
CA SER A 827 0.97 -1.18 -16.01
C SER A 827 0.27 -1.79 -17.23
N GLY A 828 -1.03 -1.51 -17.41
CA GLY A 828 -1.82 -1.95 -18.57
C GLY A 828 -1.75 -1.02 -19.78
N ASP A 829 -1.13 0.15 -19.66
CA ASP A 829 -1.00 1.14 -20.73
C ASP A 829 0.21 0.82 -21.64
N GLN A 830 -0.07 0.21 -22.80
CA GLN A 830 0.94 -0.30 -23.74
C GLN A 830 1.78 0.80 -24.44
N ASN A 831 1.38 2.07 -24.33
CA ASN A 831 2.10 3.18 -24.96
C ASN A 831 3.26 3.73 -24.11
N ARG A 832 3.50 3.15 -22.91
CA ARG A 832 4.56 3.60 -22.00
C ARG A 832 5.91 2.95 -22.33
N PRO A 833 7.04 3.63 -22.04
CA PRO A 833 8.37 3.05 -22.23
C PRO A 833 8.57 1.75 -21.42
N ASP A 834 9.21 0.74 -22.01
CA ASP A 834 9.43 -0.59 -21.39
C ASP A 834 10.08 -0.52 -20.00
N VAL A 835 11.01 0.43 -19.80
CA VAL A 835 11.71 0.64 -18.53
C VAL A 835 10.75 1.08 -17.41
N GLU A 836 9.74 1.87 -17.76
CA GLU A 836 8.71 2.32 -16.83
C GLU A 836 7.72 1.20 -16.52
N LEU A 837 7.32 0.42 -17.52
CA LEU A 837 6.46 -0.76 -17.32
C LEU A 837 7.13 -1.81 -16.41
N ASP A 838 8.43 -2.08 -16.59
CA ASP A 838 9.19 -2.98 -15.74
C ASP A 838 9.39 -2.44 -14.30
N TYR A 839 9.41 -1.12 -14.15
CA TYR A 839 9.44 -0.49 -12.83
C TYR A 839 8.08 -0.64 -12.12
N LEU A 840 6.98 -0.38 -12.84
CA LEU A 840 5.61 -0.52 -12.33
C LEU A 840 5.28 -1.98 -11.96
N LYS A 841 5.71 -2.96 -12.76
CA LYS A 841 5.56 -4.40 -12.44
C LYS A 841 6.30 -4.80 -11.18
N ARG A 842 7.56 -4.35 -10.99
CA ARG A 842 8.34 -4.60 -9.77
C ARG A 842 7.79 -3.90 -8.53
N LEU A 843 6.98 -2.87 -8.72
CA LEU A 843 6.24 -2.19 -7.66
C LEU A 843 4.97 -2.98 -7.30
N LEU A 844 4.25 -3.48 -8.31
CA LEU A 844 3.10 -4.38 -8.13
C LEU A 844 3.48 -5.69 -7.42
N ASP A 845 4.67 -6.26 -7.67
CA ASP A 845 5.16 -7.46 -6.97
C ASP A 845 5.51 -7.21 -5.49
N ARG A 846 5.67 -5.94 -5.10
CA ARG A 846 6.08 -5.53 -3.74
C ARG A 846 4.93 -5.03 -2.86
N PHE A 847 3.83 -4.62 -3.48
CA PHE A 847 2.54 -4.39 -2.83
C PHE A 847 1.86 -5.73 -2.59
#